data_AF-A0A8T2LID8-F1
#
_entry.id   AF-A0A8T2LID8-F1
#
_cell.length_a   1.000
_cell.length_b   1.000
_cell.length_c   1.000
_cell.angle_alpha   90.00
_cell.angle_beta   90.00
_cell.angle_gamma   90.00
#
_symmetry.space_group_name_H-M   'P 1'
#
loop_
_entity.id
_entity.type
_entity.pdbx_description
1 polymer ?
#
loop_
_entity_poly.entity_id
_entity_poly.type
_entity_poly.pdbx_seq_one_letter_code
_entity_poly.pdbx_strand_id
1 'polypeptide(L)'
;MASFKDLEGLIPAFLHSLGLAEYYPNKISLRSLQEINKERFPLELLDGDASNIPEKWINDVLMELHKMVEHKSRLLVLTVLGVQSTVGEDLRTELSCDFILLIDTEGLKSPDLAQLDNSYEHDNQLATFVIGLSDVTIINVAMENFNEMKDIIQIAVHAFLRMREIGKKPICYFVHQNVAGVSAHNKLSADREHLLDHLNEVTEIAATMEKKTHISKFTEILDYDLDLNNWYIPGLWYGTPPMAPVNTGYSAEVFDFKKKMINHLKGRNGDAFFDIPKFLEWISSMWRAVKFENFIFSFQNTLVAQAYDNLSKEFSEWEWSFTRHLYDWLDSATVQISNTETSGPETLEAVVATLQQDAQNEISSQEKKMQEKLKQYFKRKDRHVNLVERYKTDFMKSINSVQIDVKNMVMNKLDAAVQLRKSTSKVEDLHRKHAGMIEDKVLELLKNYKDRKEELSDEELKAGFESMWNKALVNISGLKERDIPSEMLKQLWQSFYNAQVTEEMRGVKDLTKYGCDEFKVKSKRHFDTLRQIKNVFTTRNIEQEAQRAADNAIKNCTTMIDETAASKSDYHSLLTKQLIEKIDEYIQNSKTNITFEVDLKLYICGIATRKFLEMHRKFLADKDPLKHLEALKSEFLSEFIDLYRSKDQCQRKAQNFTQLCLKPAVTEYINQSIGTDIVEAILNSKHSTEYSSRSYFQYNILKELLEKEKFTLFFKYIHNYERLVKKWIRRHVIQSFSKDLSLSKLKRKKLAFIFEKIEEAVEVSQCGEDGNPLPNNAESTTVLIQNLCKALSKVITLPMDAMDRIRFQNTSLCTPFTNNLKECLKDLKKQLEEEIDRSSDISETLEYVTVKPHNELFRRVFGCGKQCPFCKVPCEAGGKAHQEHHAAVHRPQGLCAYTSWITNILGEEICTSSVHGNGQFQNHETNFESHPYKEYRTYYPDWLIPPDRTVETSDYWKYVLVTYNERFAEEYKAKPAVYPSEWNNIDKAQALEGLKSAFSIK
;
A
#
# COMPACT_ATOMS: atom_id res chain seq x y z
N MET A 1 12.24 -69.87 -25.57
CA MET A 1 10.92 -70.42 -25.22
C MET A 1 11.11 -71.59 -24.26
N ALA A 2 10.95 -71.34 -22.97
CA ALA A 2 10.70 -72.40 -21.99
C ALA A 2 9.18 -72.54 -21.83
N SER A 3 8.68 -73.75 -21.64
CA SER A 3 7.24 -74.04 -21.59
C SER A 3 6.68 -73.80 -20.18
N PHE A 4 5.39 -73.49 -20.10
CA PHE A 4 4.64 -73.14 -18.89
C PHE A 4 4.71 -74.16 -17.72
N LYS A 5 5.19 -75.39 -17.96
CA LYS A 5 5.37 -76.41 -16.91
C LYS A 5 6.57 -76.16 -16.00
N ASP A 6 7.55 -75.36 -16.42
CA ASP A 6 8.76 -75.12 -15.64
C ASP A 6 8.58 -74.00 -14.57
N LEU A 7 7.46 -73.27 -14.61
CA LEU A 7 7.15 -72.14 -13.71
C LEU A 7 6.25 -72.51 -12.52
N GLU A 8 5.56 -73.67 -12.54
CA GLU A 8 4.69 -74.10 -11.42
C GLU A 8 5.46 -74.31 -10.10
N GLY A 9 6.74 -74.67 -10.17
CA GLY A 9 7.59 -74.87 -8.98
C GLY A 9 8.19 -73.60 -8.38
N LEU A 10 8.23 -72.48 -9.13
CA LEU A 10 8.91 -71.23 -8.73
C LEU A 10 7.99 -70.27 -7.97
N ILE A 11 6.67 -70.40 -8.10
CA ILE A 11 5.68 -69.47 -7.55
C ILE A 11 5.56 -69.57 -6.02
N PRO A 12 5.52 -70.77 -5.40
CA PRO A 12 5.58 -70.87 -3.94
C PRO A 12 6.92 -70.35 -3.39
N ALA A 13 8.02 -70.54 -4.12
CA ALA A 13 9.33 -70.03 -3.75
C ALA A 13 9.42 -68.49 -3.82
N PHE A 14 8.76 -67.87 -4.81
CA PHE A 14 8.65 -66.42 -4.98
C PHE A 14 7.83 -65.74 -3.87
N LEU A 15 6.69 -66.33 -3.46
CA LEU A 15 5.91 -65.80 -2.34
C LEU A 15 6.62 -65.99 -0.99
N HIS A 16 7.43 -67.04 -0.86
CA HIS A 16 8.22 -67.33 0.32
C HIS A 16 9.49 -66.48 0.40
N SER A 17 10.11 -66.09 -0.73
CA SER A 17 11.26 -65.17 -0.76
C SER A 17 10.87 -63.74 -0.42
N LEU A 18 9.64 -63.32 -0.73
CA LEU A 18 9.09 -62.01 -0.38
C LEU A 18 8.53 -61.93 1.06
N GLY A 19 8.50 -63.04 1.82
CA GLY A 19 7.98 -63.08 3.19
C GLY A 19 6.45 -62.90 3.29
N LEU A 20 5.73 -63.04 2.17
CA LEU A 20 4.29 -62.78 2.06
C LEU A 20 3.43 -64.03 2.27
N ALA A 21 4.06 -65.19 2.41
CA ALA A 21 3.40 -66.49 2.54
C ALA A 21 2.45 -66.58 3.76
N GLU A 22 2.76 -65.88 4.85
CA GLU A 22 1.93 -65.88 6.07
C GLU A 22 0.74 -64.91 6.00
N TYR A 23 0.82 -63.87 5.15
CA TYR A 23 -0.19 -62.82 5.06
C TYR A 23 -1.30 -63.12 4.02
N TYR A 24 -1.02 -63.99 3.05
CA TYR A 24 -1.95 -64.32 1.97
C TYR A 24 -2.10 -65.83 1.68
N PRO A 25 -2.39 -66.69 2.67
CA PRO A 25 -2.46 -68.13 2.44
C PRO A 25 -3.61 -68.58 1.52
N ASN A 26 -4.65 -67.74 1.33
CA ASN A 26 -5.87 -68.11 0.57
C ASN A 26 -6.49 -66.99 -0.28
N LYS A 27 -5.80 -65.86 -0.53
CA LYS A 27 -6.39 -64.70 -1.24
C LYS A 27 -5.87 -64.46 -2.66
N ILE A 28 -4.89 -65.22 -3.14
CA ILE A 28 -4.55 -65.30 -4.56
C ILE A 28 -5.07 -66.64 -5.05
N SER A 29 -6.24 -66.64 -5.67
CA SER A 29 -6.80 -67.86 -6.24
C SER A 29 -6.06 -68.24 -7.54
N LEU A 30 -6.10 -69.52 -7.94
CA LEU A 30 -5.61 -69.96 -9.27
C LEU A 30 -6.25 -69.14 -10.42
N ARG A 31 -7.42 -68.54 -10.17
CA ARG A 31 -8.16 -67.63 -11.06
C ARG A 31 -7.53 -66.24 -11.13
N SER A 32 -7.07 -65.69 -10.00
CA SER A 32 -6.30 -64.43 -9.91
C SER A 32 -4.95 -64.55 -10.62
N LEU A 33 -4.36 -65.75 -10.64
CA LEU A 33 -3.14 -66.07 -11.39
C LEU A 33 -3.38 -66.43 -12.86
N GLN A 34 -4.55 -66.98 -13.22
CA GLN A 34 -4.99 -67.06 -14.62
C GLN A 34 -5.23 -65.68 -15.23
N GLU A 35 -5.58 -64.67 -14.42
CA GLU A 35 -5.62 -63.26 -14.83
C GLU A 35 -4.22 -62.65 -14.97
N ILE A 36 -3.24 -63.05 -14.15
CA ILE A 36 -1.80 -62.70 -14.32
C ILE A 36 -1.23 -63.27 -15.65
N ASN A 37 -1.86 -64.31 -16.21
CA ASN A 37 -1.49 -64.89 -17.51
C ASN A 37 -1.96 -64.07 -18.73
N LYS A 38 -2.52 -62.87 -18.54
CA LYS A 38 -2.76 -61.88 -19.59
C LYS A 38 -1.75 -60.73 -19.48
N GLU A 39 -0.49 -60.97 -19.87
CA GLU A 39 0.60 -60.03 -20.27
C GLU A 39 0.78 -58.64 -19.59
N ARG A 40 0.00 -58.24 -18.57
CA ARG A 40 -0.01 -56.92 -17.94
C ARG A 40 -0.33 -57.03 -16.46
N PHE A 41 0.42 -56.30 -15.64
CA PHE A 41 0.19 -56.23 -14.20
C PHE A 41 0.13 -54.74 -13.78
N PRO A 42 -1.02 -54.23 -13.30
CA PRO A 42 -1.08 -52.89 -12.74
C PRO A 42 -0.35 -52.90 -11.39
N LEU A 43 0.63 -52.01 -11.25
CA LEU A 43 1.37 -51.81 -10.01
C LEU A 43 1.18 -50.36 -9.57
N GLU A 44 0.69 -50.18 -8.35
CA GLU A 44 0.59 -48.86 -7.73
C GLU A 44 1.99 -48.37 -7.35
N LEU A 45 2.49 -47.37 -8.07
CA LEU A 45 3.82 -46.81 -7.87
C LEU A 45 3.84 -45.76 -6.75
N LEU A 46 2.72 -45.10 -6.51
CA LEU A 46 2.55 -44.04 -5.52
C LEU A 46 1.16 -44.15 -4.91
N ASP A 47 1.12 -44.17 -3.58
CA ASP A 47 -0.12 -44.14 -2.80
C ASP A 47 -0.59 -42.69 -2.71
N GLY A 48 -1.73 -42.39 -3.34
CA GLY A 48 -2.31 -41.05 -3.41
C GLY A 48 -2.77 -40.53 -2.03
N ASP A 49 -3.30 -41.40 -1.18
CA ASP A 49 -3.79 -41.05 0.15
C ASP A 49 -2.64 -40.76 1.12
N ALA A 50 -1.56 -41.53 1.03
CA ALA A 50 -0.39 -41.40 1.90
C ALA A 50 0.71 -40.47 1.34
N SER A 51 0.59 -40.00 0.09
CA SER A 51 1.62 -39.23 -0.62
C SER A 51 3.01 -39.83 -0.44
N ASN A 52 3.13 -41.14 -0.66
CA ASN A 52 4.37 -41.88 -0.44
C ASN A 52 4.59 -42.99 -1.46
N ILE A 53 5.85 -43.32 -1.69
CA ILE A 53 6.26 -44.41 -2.56
C ILE A 53 6.58 -45.62 -1.68
N PRO A 54 5.97 -46.79 -1.89
CA PRO A 54 6.31 -48.01 -1.17
C PRO A 54 7.63 -48.57 -1.71
N GLU A 55 8.75 -47.88 -1.45
CA GLU A 55 10.08 -48.15 -2.02
C GLU A 55 10.50 -49.61 -1.85
N LYS A 56 10.22 -50.21 -0.69
CA LYS A 56 10.55 -51.61 -0.41
C LYS A 56 9.82 -52.57 -1.36
N TRP A 57 8.51 -52.36 -1.54
CA TRP A 57 7.68 -53.18 -2.42
C TRP A 57 8.11 -53.06 -3.88
N ILE A 58 8.30 -51.83 -4.37
CA ILE A 58 8.69 -51.56 -5.76
C ILE A 58 10.09 -52.14 -6.04
N ASN A 59 11.03 -51.97 -5.10
CA ASN A 59 12.37 -52.55 -5.19
C ASN A 59 12.32 -54.08 -5.30
N ASP A 60 11.58 -54.74 -4.41
CA ASP A 60 11.48 -56.19 -4.38
C ASP A 60 10.86 -56.75 -5.69
N VAL A 61 9.79 -56.11 -6.20
CA VAL A 61 9.15 -56.53 -7.46
C VAL A 61 10.05 -56.29 -8.67
N LEU A 62 10.62 -55.09 -8.82
CA LEU A 62 11.43 -54.78 -10.00
C LEU A 62 12.75 -55.58 -10.00
N MET A 63 13.39 -55.78 -8.84
CA MET A 63 14.62 -56.58 -8.76
C MET A 63 14.41 -58.06 -9.10
N GLU A 64 13.24 -58.63 -8.85
CA GLU A 64 12.89 -59.96 -9.33
C GLU A 64 12.72 -59.98 -10.86
N LEU A 65 12.06 -58.97 -11.45
CA LEU A 65 12.00 -58.84 -12.92
C LEU A 65 13.40 -58.71 -13.55
N HIS A 66 14.31 -58.00 -12.88
CA HIS A 66 15.71 -57.88 -13.30
C HIS A 66 16.45 -59.22 -13.28
N LYS A 67 16.20 -60.07 -12.27
CA LYS A 67 16.76 -61.44 -12.21
C LYS A 67 16.22 -62.34 -13.33
N MET A 68 14.94 -62.19 -13.69
CA MET A 68 14.31 -62.98 -14.75
C MET A 68 14.92 -62.74 -16.15
N VAL A 69 15.63 -61.63 -16.35
CA VAL A 69 16.34 -61.30 -17.60
C VAL A 69 17.86 -61.33 -17.45
N GLU A 70 18.36 -62.21 -16.57
CA GLU A 70 19.81 -62.44 -16.34
C GLU A 70 20.59 -61.16 -16.01
N HIS A 71 19.97 -60.24 -15.25
CA HIS A 71 20.60 -58.99 -14.82
C HIS A 71 21.00 -58.03 -15.96
N LYS A 72 20.34 -58.14 -17.11
CA LYS A 72 20.56 -57.25 -18.27
C LYS A 72 19.24 -56.61 -18.72
N SER A 73 18.56 -55.93 -17.80
CA SER A 73 17.27 -55.34 -18.11
C SER A 73 17.38 -54.05 -18.91
N ARG A 74 16.59 -53.92 -19.97
CA ARG A 74 16.35 -52.67 -20.69
C ARG A 74 14.92 -52.22 -20.47
N LEU A 75 14.77 -51.17 -19.66
CA LEU A 75 13.49 -50.58 -19.31
C LEU A 75 13.22 -49.32 -20.16
N LEU A 76 12.03 -49.26 -20.75
CA LEU A 76 11.47 -48.05 -21.37
C LEU A 76 10.30 -47.55 -20.51
N VAL A 77 10.32 -46.29 -20.10
CA VAL A 77 9.26 -45.69 -19.27
C VAL A 77 8.40 -44.75 -20.11
N LEU A 78 7.11 -45.06 -20.22
CA LEU A 78 6.12 -44.24 -20.91
C LEU A 78 5.05 -43.78 -19.92
N THR A 79 4.80 -42.48 -19.90
CA THR A 79 3.82 -41.85 -19.02
C THR A 79 2.69 -41.24 -19.82
N VAL A 80 1.48 -41.37 -19.28
CA VAL A 80 0.33 -40.57 -19.69
C VAL A 80 -0.15 -39.72 -18.52
N LEU A 81 -0.11 -38.40 -18.70
CA LEU A 81 -0.62 -37.41 -17.75
C LEU A 81 -1.98 -36.90 -18.23
N GLY A 82 -3.02 -37.02 -17.38
CA GLY A 82 -4.39 -36.59 -17.69
C GLY A 82 -5.40 -37.73 -17.56
N VAL A 83 -6.43 -37.76 -18.41
CA VAL A 83 -7.51 -38.77 -18.32
C VAL A 83 -6.98 -40.18 -18.63
N GLN A 84 -7.39 -41.15 -17.81
CA GLN A 84 -6.99 -42.56 -17.81
C GLN A 84 -6.96 -43.19 -19.21
N SER A 85 -5.87 -43.91 -19.54
CA SER A 85 -5.75 -44.55 -20.86
C SER A 85 -5.05 -45.91 -20.82
N THR A 86 -5.49 -46.85 -21.68
CA THR A 86 -4.91 -48.19 -21.79
C THR A 86 -4.17 -48.37 -23.11
N VAL A 87 -2.89 -48.77 -23.07
CA VAL A 87 -2.06 -49.02 -24.27
C VAL A 87 -2.00 -50.53 -24.60
N GLY A 88 -2.04 -50.91 -25.89
CA GLY A 88 -2.12 -52.30 -26.40
C GLY A 88 -0.78 -53.05 -26.58
N GLU A 89 -0.86 -54.39 -26.69
CA GLU A 89 0.24 -55.40 -26.61
C GLU A 89 1.32 -55.38 -27.72
N ASP A 90 1.13 -54.69 -28.85
CA ASP A 90 2.01 -54.84 -30.03
C ASP A 90 3.35 -54.06 -29.99
N LEU A 91 3.70 -53.40 -28.88
CA LEU A 91 4.84 -52.46 -28.83
C LEU A 91 6.20 -53.11 -28.55
N ARG A 92 6.21 -54.30 -27.92
CA ARG A 92 7.43 -54.92 -27.38
C ARG A 92 8.38 -55.42 -28.48
N THR A 93 7.85 -55.99 -29.55
CA THR A 93 8.61 -56.62 -30.64
C THR A 93 9.35 -55.61 -31.52
N GLU A 94 8.92 -54.35 -31.52
CA GLU A 94 9.44 -53.29 -32.40
C GLU A 94 10.48 -52.37 -31.75
N LEU A 95 10.49 -52.27 -30.41
CA LEU A 95 11.26 -51.25 -29.67
C LEU A 95 12.56 -51.77 -29.02
N SER A 96 12.92 -53.04 -29.21
CA SER A 96 14.16 -53.65 -28.69
C SER A 96 14.39 -53.44 -27.18
N CYS A 97 13.33 -53.42 -26.37
CA CYS A 97 13.37 -53.34 -24.91
C CYS A 97 12.89 -54.65 -24.27
N ASP A 98 13.33 -54.93 -23.05
CA ASP A 98 12.93 -56.14 -22.32
C ASP A 98 11.64 -55.90 -21.52
N PHE A 99 11.46 -54.68 -21.01
CA PHE A 99 10.28 -54.24 -20.26
C PHE A 99 9.82 -52.83 -20.71
N ILE A 100 8.50 -52.63 -20.75
CA ILE A 100 7.87 -51.31 -20.92
C ILE A 100 7.11 -51.03 -19.62
N LEU A 101 7.47 -49.96 -18.92
CA LEU A 101 6.73 -49.46 -17.77
C LEU A 101 5.77 -48.37 -18.24
N LEU A 102 4.48 -48.63 -18.12
CA LEU A 102 3.43 -47.66 -18.37
C LEU A 102 3.02 -47.03 -17.05
N ILE A 103 3.24 -45.73 -16.89
CA ILE A 103 2.78 -44.96 -15.74
C ILE A 103 1.49 -44.24 -16.16
N ASP A 104 0.37 -44.71 -15.60
CA ASP A 104 -0.94 -44.09 -15.74
C ASP A 104 -1.22 -43.29 -14.47
N THR A 105 -1.56 -42.01 -14.62
CA THR A 105 -1.94 -41.15 -13.48
C THR A 105 -3.45 -41.05 -13.41
N GLU A 106 -4.05 -41.09 -12.21
CA GLU A 106 -5.52 -41.04 -12.02
C GLU A 106 -6.18 -39.70 -12.42
N GLY A 107 -5.42 -38.78 -13.02
CA GLY A 107 -5.86 -37.47 -13.47
C GLY A 107 -5.47 -36.38 -12.46
N LEU A 108 -4.89 -35.29 -12.97
CA LEU A 108 -4.65 -34.07 -12.19
C LEU A 108 -5.99 -33.34 -11.99
N LYS A 109 -6.26 -32.81 -10.79
CA LYS A 109 -7.52 -32.11 -10.40
C LYS A 109 -8.78 -32.99 -10.35
N SER A 110 -8.81 -34.07 -9.56
CA SER A 110 -10.05 -34.84 -9.35
C SER A 110 -11.12 -34.00 -8.59
N PRO A 111 -12.42 -34.10 -8.95
CA PRO A 111 -13.49 -33.34 -8.29
C PRO A 111 -13.63 -33.63 -6.79
N ASP A 112 -13.23 -34.83 -6.37
CA ASP A 112 -13.34 -35.31 -4.99
C ASP A 112 -12.26 -34.72 -4.05
N LEU A 113 -11.14 -34.23 -4.60
CA LEU A 113 -10.04 -33.58 -3.85
C LEU A 113 -10.08 -32.04 -3.92
N ALA A 114 -10.89 -31.45 -4.80
CA ALA A 114 -10.97 -30.00 -5.01
C ALA A 114 -11.53 -29.18 -3.82
N GLN A 115 -11.99 -29.84 -2.74
CA GLN A 115 -12.50 -29.18 -1.53
C GLN A 115 -11.43 -28.97 -0.43
N LEU A 116 -10.22 -29.51 -0.60
CA LEU A 116 -9.10 -29.35 0.34
C LEU A 116 -8.13 -28.28 -0.18
N ASP A 117 -7.80 -27.30 0.68
CA ASP A 117 -6.94 -26.13 0.36
C ASP A 117 -5.53 -26.48 -0.19
N ASN A 118 -5.11 -27.75 -0.15
CA ASN A 118 -3.77 -28.23 -0.57
C ASN A 118 -3.79 -29.20 -1.77
N SER A 119 -4.91 -29.40 -2.48
CA SER A 119 -5.00 -30.40 -3.56
C SER A 119 -4.02 -30.16 -4.72
N TYR A 120 -3.70 -28.89 -5.00
CA TYR A 120 -2.75 -28.48 -6.05
C TYR A 120 -1.30 -28.86 -5.73
N GLU A 121 -0.95 -29.04 -4.45
CA GLU A 121 0.43 -29.35 -4.05
C GLU A 121 0.83 -30.78 -4.39
N HIS A 122 -0.09 -31.71 -4.15
CA HIS A 122 0.08 -33.12 -4.49
C HIS A 122 0.16 -33.33 -6.00
N ASP A 123 -0.73 -32.70 -6.76
CA ASP A 123 -0.78 -32.77 -8.23
C ASP A 123 0.52 -32.27 -8.88
N ASN A 124 1.10 -31.18 -8.36
CA ASN A 124 2.35 -30.60 -8.87
C ASN A 124 3.57 -31.48 -8.59
N GLN A 125 3.63 -32.09 -7.39
CA GLN A 125 4.68 -33.03 -7.01
C GLN A 125 4.60 -34.29 -7.86
N LEU A 126 3.39 -34.84 -8.04
CA LEU A 126 3.14 -36.02 -8.84
C LEU A 126 3.51 -35.80 -10.30
N ALA A 127 3.04 -34.71 -10.92
CA ALA A 127 3.37 -34.38 -12.30
C ALA A 127 4.88 -34.24 -12.52
N THR A 128 5.57 -33.54 -11.63
CA THR A 128 7.03 -33.36 -11.72
C THR A 128 7.79 -34.68 -11.56
N PHE A 129 7.37 -35.49 -10.59
CA PHE A 129 7.95 -36.80 -10.32
C PHE A 129 7.81 -37.73 -11.54
N VAL A 130 6.60 -37.84 -12.08
CA VAL A 130 6.32 -38.75 -13.19
C VAL A 130 7.01 -38.28 -14.49
N ILE A 131 7.01 -36.97 -14.78
CA ILE A 131 7.77 -36.41 -15.93
C ILE A 131 9.26 -36.75 -15.81
N GLY A 132 9.83 -36.67 -14.61
CA GLY A 132 11.24 -36.97 -14.38
C GLY A 132 11.65 -38.43 -14.50
N LEU A 133 10.71 -39.36 -14.34
CA LEU A 133 10.96 -40.80 -14.52
C LEU A 133 10.82 -41.26 -15.98
N SER A 134 10.19 -40.45 -16.83
CA SER A 134 9.70 -40.88 -18.14
C SER A 134 10.74 -40.70 -19.24
N ASP A 135 10.80 -41.65 -20.18
CA ASP A 135 11.49 -41.46 -21.45
C ASP A 135 10.56 -40.81 -22.48
N VAL A 136 9.26 -41.11 -22.40
CA VAL A 136 8.18 -40.47 -23.17
C VAL A 136 7.07 -40.01 -22.24
N THR A 137 6.70 -38.74 -22.35
CA THR A 137 5.57 -38.13 -21.63
C THR A 137 4.48 -37.75 -22.63
N ILE A 138 3.28 -38.27 -22.42
CA ILE A 138 2.09 -37.89 -23.17
C ILE A 138 1.23 -37.01 -22.26
N ILE A 139 1.06 -35.74 -22.63
CA ILE A 139 0.18 -34.80 -21.94
C ILE A 139 -1.17 -34.85 -22.65
N ASN A 140 -2.15 -35.46 -21.99
CA ASN A 140 -3.50 -35.63 -22.50
C ASN A 140 -4.34 -34.37 -22.23
N VAL A 141 -4.94 -33.83 -23.27
CA VAL A 141 -5.66 -32.55 -23.28
C VAL A 141 -7.11 -32.79 -23.66
N ALA A 142 -8.04 -32.33 -22.84
CA ALA A 142 -9.45 -32.35 -23.19
C ALA A 142 -9.80 -31.19 -24.15
N MET A 143 -10.33 -31.52 -25.33
CA MET A 143 -10.80 -30.57 -26.35
C MET A 143 -9.72 -29.56 -26.78
N GLU A 144 -10.14 -28.34 -27.14
CA GLU A 144 -9.29 -27.20 -27.54
C GLU A 144 -9.12 -26.17 -26.40
N ASN A 145 -9.45 -26.51 -25.15
CA ASN A 145 -9.49 -25.54 -24.05
C ASN A 145 -8.12 -25.34 -23.40
N PHE A 146 -7.36 -24.35 -23.88
CA PHE A 146 -6.06 -23.97 -23.34
C PHE A 146 -6.09 -23.56 -21.85
N ASN A 147 -7.22 -23.07 -21.36
CA ASN A 147 -7.32 -22.54 -19.99
C ASN A 147 -7.24 -23.63 -18.91
N GLU A 148 -7.66 -24.86 -19.21
CA GLU A 148 -7.61 -25.98 -18.26
C GLU A 148 -6.17 -26.51 -18.08
N MET A 149 -5.31 -26.29 -19.07
CA MET A 149 -3.95 -26.83 -19.14
C MET A 149 -2.83 -25.87 -18.74
N LYS A 150 -3.13 -24.59 -18.52
CA LYS A 150 -2.12 -23.57 -18.21
C LYS A 150 -1.23 -23.98 -17.05
N ASP A 151 -1.82 -24.54 -15.99
CA ASP A 151 -1.09 -24.96 -14.79
C ASP A 151 -0.21 -26.19 -15.06
N ILE A 152 -0.73 -27.17 -15.83
CA ILE A 152 0.00 -28.42 -16.18
C ILE A 152 1.20 -28.11 -17.08
N ILE A 153 1.02 -27.21 -18.04
CA ILE A 153 2.10 -26.76 -18.93
C ILE A 153 3.18 -26.04 -18.13
N GLN A 154 2.80 -25.20 -17.17
CA GLN A 154 3.76 -24.52 -16.30
C GLN A 154 4.63 -25.50 -15.52
N ILE A 155 4.01 -26.54 -14.94
CA ILE A 155 4.72 -27.59 -14.21
C ILE A 155 5.63 -28.38 -15.16
N ALA A 156 5.14 -28.75 -16.34
CA ALA A 156 5.89 -29.53 -17.31
C ALA A 156 7.13 -28.79 -17.82
N VAL A 157 7.00 -27.52 -18.23
CA VAL A 157 8.13 -26.69 -18.69
C VAL A 157 9.21 -26.61 -17.62
N HIS A 158 8.79 -26.40 -16.37
CA HIS A 158 9.70 -26.29 -15.25
C HIS A 158 10.42 -27.61 -14.94
N ALA A 159 9.69 -28.73 -14.96
CA ALA A 159 10.26 -30.06 -14.81
C ALA A 159 11.28 -30.35 -15.92
N PHE A 160 10.94 -30.07 -17.18
CA PHE A 160 11.83 -30.30 -18.32
C PHE A 160 13.12 -29.46 -18.26
N LEU A 161 13.04 -28.21 -17.79
CA LEU A 161 14.21 -27.33 -17.63
C LEU A 161 15.30 -27.98 -16.75
N ARG A 162 14.87 -28.66 -15.68
CA ARG A 162 15.77 -29.38 -14.76
C ARG A 162 16.21 -30.74 -15.27
N MET A 163 15.34 -31.48 -15.95
CA MET A 163 15.75 -32.76 -16.57
C MET A 163 16.92 -32.56 -17.53
N ARG A 164 16.93 -31.44 -18.26
CA ARG A 164 18.04 -31.04 -19.13
C ARG A 164 19.37 -30.93 -18.39
N GLU A 165 19.40 -30.46 -17.14
CA GLU A 165 20.64 -30.33 -16.34
C GLU A 165 21.23 -31.67 -15.94
N ILE A 166 20.36 -32.63 -15.69
CA ILE A 166 20.74 -34.00 -15.34
C ILE A 166 21.04 -34.82 -16.62
N GLY A 167 21.03 -34.16 -17.79
CA GLY A 167 21.34 -34.75 -19.09
C GLY A 167 20.20 -35.57 -19.69
N LYS A 168 19.00 -35.50 -19.11
CA LYS A 168 17.81 -36.23 -19.57
C LYS A 168 16.93 -35.32 -20.43
N LYS A 169 16.50 -35.84 -21.58
CA LYS A 169 15.58 -35.16 -22.50
C LYS A 169 14.41 -36.09 -22.85
N PRO A 170 13.38 -36.16 -22.00
CA PRO A 170 12.18 -36.92 -22.34
C PRO A 170 11.56 -36.41 -23.64
N ILE A 171 10.85 -37.27 -24.37
CA ILE A 171 10.02 -36.85 -25.50
C ILE A 171 8.66 -36.44 -24.94
N CYS A 172 8.18 -35.26 -25.32
CA CYS A 172 6.86 -34.77 -24.90
C CYS A 172 5.89 -34.76 -26.08
N TYR A 173 4.70 -35.33 -25.91
CA TYR A 173 3.59 -35.24 -26.87
C TYR A 173 2.39 -34.53 -26.23
N PHE A 174 1.83 -33.52 -26.91
CA PHE A 174 0.55 -32.93 -26.53
C PHE A 174 -0.56 -33.58 -27.37
N VAL A 175 -1.50 -34.25 -26.71
CA VAL A 175 -2.57 -35.00 -27.38
C VAL A 175 -3.92 -34.39 -27.02
N HIS A 176 -4.52 -33.68 -27.97
CA HIS A 176 -5.85 -33.08 -27.87
C HIS A 176 -6.92 -34.09 -28.23
N GLN A 177 -7.73 -34.52 -27.25
CA GLN A 177 -8.83 -35.45 -27.43
C GLN A 177 -10.16 -34.74 -27.69
N ASN A 178 -11.09 -35.42 -28.37
CA ASN A 178 -12.45 -34.92 -28.65
C ASN A 178 -12.49 -33.64 -29.52
N VAL A 179 -11.57 -33.51 -30.46
CA VAL A 179 -11.53 -32.39 -31.42
C VAL A 179 -12.61 -32.56 -32.50
N ALA A 180 -13.33 -31.48 -32.85
CA ALA A 180 -14.39 -31.54 -33.86
C ALA A 180 -13.79 -31.71 -35.28
N GLY A 181 -14.28 -32.71 -36.03
CA GLY A 181 -13.60 -33.25 -37.22
C GLY A 181 -13.31 -32.30 -38.40
N VAL A 182 -12.28 -32.69 -39.17
CA VAL A 182 -11.83 -32.32 -40.54
C VAL A 182 -11.59 -30.84 -40.89
N SER A 183 -12.14 -29.88 -40.14
CA SER A 183 -11.83 -28.44 -40.31
C SER A 183 -10.73 -27.93 -39.36
N ALA A 184 -10.28 -28.77 -38.43
CA ALA A 184 -9.27 -28.44 -37.43
C ALA A 184 -7.89 -28.14 -38.07
N HIS A 185 -7.48 -28.86 -39.12
CA HIS A 185 -6.13 -28.77 -39.67
C HIS A 185 -5.73 -27.36 -40.18
N ASN A 186 -6.70 -26.53 -40.60
CA ASN A 186 -6.45 -25.14 -41.04
C ASN A 186 -6.58 -24.09 -39.91
N LYS A 187 -7.27 -24.41 -38.80
CA LYS A 187 -7.27 -23.60 -37.57
C LYS A 187 -6.06 -23.90 -36.68
N LEU A 188 -5.44 -25.07 -36.87
CA LEU A 188 -4.33 -25.62 -36.09
C LEU A 188 -3.04 -24.79 -36.09
N SER A 189 -2.70 -24.06 -37.15
CA SER A 189 -1.39 -23.36 -37.21
C SER A 189 -1.31 -22.20 -36.20
N ALA A 190 -2.36 -21.38 -36.11
CA ALA A 190 -2.42 -20.27 -35.15
C ALA A 190 -2.48 -20.75 -33.70
N ASP A 191 -3.21 -21.85 -33.44
CA ASP A 191 -3.31 -22.43 -32.10
C ASP A 191 -1.99 -23.10 -31.66
N ARG A 192 -1.24 -23.70 -32.60
CA ARG A 192 0.11 -24.25 -32.35
C ARG A 192 1.15 -23.15 -32.10
N GLU A 193 1.12 -22.06 -32.86
CA GLU A 193 1.98 -20.89 -32.64
C GLU A 193 1.68 -20.26 -31.26
N HIS A 194 0.41 -20.11 -30.91
CA HIS A 194 -0.01 -19.60 -29.60
C HIS A 194 0.44 -20.50 -28.43
N LEU A 195 0.38 -21.83 -28.59
CA LEU A 195 0.92 -22.78 -27.60
C LEU A 195 2.44 -22.63 -27.45
N LEU A 196 3.19 -22.49 -28.55
CA LEU A 196 4.64 -22.31 -28.50
C LEU A 196 5.04 -20.99 -27.84
N ASP A 197 4.37 -19.89 -28.18
CA ASP A 197 4.62 -18.59 -27.56
C ASP A 197 4.42 -18.66 -26.05
N HIS A 198 3.37 -19.36 -25.60
CA HIS A 198 3.15 -19.58 -24.18
C HIS A 198 4.23 -20.46 -23.54
N LEU A 199 4.65 -21.53 -24.20
CA LEU A 199 5.74 -22.39 -23.71
C LEU A 199 7.06 -21.60 -23.59
N ASN A 200 7.36 -20.72 -24.54
CA ASN A 200 8.54 -19.85 -24.51
C ASN A 200 8.47 -18.82 -23.37
N GLU A 201 7.32 -18.17 -23.20
CA GLU A 201 7.06 -17.22 -22.11
C GLU A 201 7.29 -17.89 -20.74
N VAL A 202 6.66 -19.04 -20.50
CA VAL A 202 6.83 -19.81 -19.25
C VAL A 202 8.28 -20.26 -19.08
N THR A 203 8.94 -20.65 -20.17
CA THR A 203 10.36 -21.04 -20.17
C THR A 203 11.27 -19.90 -19.72
N GLU A 204 11.09 -18.68 -20.26
CA GLU A 204 11.89 -17.51 -19.91
C GLU A 204 11.72 -17.16 -18.42
N ILE A 205 10.49 -17.21 -17.91
CA ILE A 205 10.18 -16.94 -16.49
C ILE A 205 10.84 -18.01 -15.61
N ALA A 206 10.65 -19.29 -15.94
CA ALA A 206 11.26 -20.43 -15.22
C ALA A 206 12.79 -20.32 -15.19
N ALA A 207 13.42 -20.07 -16.34
CA ALA A 207 14.86 -19.93 -16.47
C ALA A 207 15.41 -18.74 -15.68
N THR A 208 14.68 -17.62 -15.64
CA THR A 208 15.05 -16.45 -14.83
C THR A 208 15.05 -16.79 -13.34
N MET A 209 14.02 -17.50 -12.86
CA MET A 209 13.91 -17.91 -11.46
C MET A 209 15.04 -18.84 -11.02
N GLU A 210 15.55 -19.65 -11.94
CA GLU A 210 16.67 -20.56 -11.68
C GLU A 210 18.06 -19.93 -11.89
N LYS A 211 18.13 -18.60 -12.12
CA LYS A 211 19.36 -17.87 -12.44
C LYS A 211 20.03 -18.35 -13.73
N LYS A 212 19.23 -18.82 -14.70
CA LYS A 212 19.66 -19.36 -16.00
C LYS A 212 19.13 -18.50 -17.15
N THR A 213 19.43 -17.21 -17.11
CA THR A 213 18.98 -16.20 -18.09
C THR A 213 19.42 -16.42 -19.54
N HIS A 214 20.17 -17.50 -19.82
CA HIS A 214 20.62 -17.89 -21.16
C HIS A 214 19.62 -18.81 -21.90
N ILE A 215 18.53 -19.21 -21.25
CA ILE A 215 17.48 -20.07 -21.83
C ILE A 215 16.21 -19.23 -21.97
N SER A 216 15.69 -19.12 -23.19
CA SER A 216 14.48 -18.32 -23.48
C SER A 216 13.45 -19.02 -24.36
N LYS A 217 13.80 -20.18 -24.95
CA LYS A 217 12.89 -20.95 -25.79
C LYS A 217 12.67 -22.35 -25.25
N PHE A 218 11.44 -22.84 -25.36
CA PHE A 218 11.08 -24.20 -24.94
C PHE A 218 11.84 -25.27 -25.72
N THR A 219 12.12 -25.02 -27.00
CA THR A 219 12.93 -25.90 -27.86
C THR A 219 14.40 -26.00 -27.44
N GLU A 220 14.88 -25.09 -26.57
CA GLU A 220 16.21 -25.21 -25.97
C GLU A 220 16.20 -26.19 -24.78
N ILE A 221 15.03 -26.40 -24.16
CA ILE A 221 14.84 -27.34 -23.05
C ILE A 221 14.64 -28.77 -23.58
N LEU A 222 13.74 -28.94 -24.55
CA LEU A 222 13.27 -30.24 -25.04
C LEU A 222 13.36 -30.31 -26.57
N ASP A 223 13.56 -31.51 -27.09
CA ASP A 223 13.49 -31.79 -28.53
C ASP A 223 12.02 -31.78 -28.97
N TYR A 224 11.52 -30.57 -29.22
CA TYR A 224 10.10 -30.29 -29.46
C TYR A 224 9.90 -29.71 -30.86
N ASP A 225 9.16 -30.45 -31.68
CA ASP A 225 8.75 -30.07 -33.03
C ASP A 225 7.23 -29.86 -33.07
N LEU A 226 6.80 -28.69 -33.55
CA LEU A 226 5.39 -28.30 -33.57
C LEU A 226 4.51 -29.25 -34.38
N ASP A 227 5.04 -29.83 -35.46
CA ASP A 227 4.29 -30.68 -36.38
C ASP A 227 4.37 -32.17 -36.01
N LEU A 228 5.39 -32.57 -35.24
CA LEU A 228 5.59 -33.97 -34.85
C LEU A 228 5.08 -34.28 -33.42
N ASN A 229 5.06 -33.28 -32.52
CA ASN A 229 4.74 -33.47 -31.10
C ASN A 229 3.30 -33.12 -30.72
N ASN A 230 2.54 -32.44 -31.58
CA ASN A 230 1.14 -32.07 -31.32
C ASN A 230 0.15 -32.91 -32.13
N TRP A 231 -0.76 -33.59 -31.44
CA TRP A 231 -1.75 -34.51 -32.03
C TRP A 231 -3.17 -34.11 -31.66
N TYR A 232 -4.07 -34.19 -32.63
CA TYR A 232 -5.47 -33.80 -32.46
C TYR A 232 -6.35 -34.98 -32.84
N ILE A 233 -6.77 -35.73 -31.82
CA ILE A 233 -7.53 -36.95 -31.95
C ILE A 233 -9.03 -36.60 -31.86
N PRO A 234 -9.84 -36.90 -32.89
CA PRO A 234 -11.26 -36.58 -32.87
C PRO A 234 -12.01 -37.46 -31.86
N GLY A 235 -13.23 -37.11 -31.47
CA GLY A 235 -13.97 -37.92 -30.49
C GLY A 235 -14.24 -39.34 -30.98
N LEU A 236 -14.18 -40.35 -30.10
CA LEU A 236 -14.45 -41.76 -30.41
C LEU A 236 -15.84 -41.98 -31.01
N TRP A 237 -16.80 -41.12 -30.65
CA TRP A 237 -18.19 -41.17 -31.09
C TRP A 237 -18.54 -39.89 -31.83
N TYR A 238 -19.31 -39.98 -32.93
CA TYR A 238 -19.86 -38.80 -33.62
C TYR A 238 -21.01 -38.10 -32.85
N GLY A 239 -21.29 -38.52 -31.61
CA GLY A 239 -22.37 -38.03 -30.76
C GLY A 239 -22.35 -38.73 -29.39
N THR A 240 -23.42 -38.59 -28.61
CA THR A 240 -23.48 -39.17 -27.26
C THR A 240 -23.87 -40.67 -27.31
N PRO A 241 -23.09 -41.59 -26.71
CA PRO A 241 -23.47 -43.00 -26.56
C PRO A 241 -24.83 -43.17 -25.87
N PRO A 242 -25.57 -44.28 -26.08
CA PRO A 242 -25.13 -45.53 -26.72
C PRO A 242 -25.44 -45.66 -28.22
N MET A 243 -26.20 -44.75 -28.83
CA MET A 243 -26.65 -44.86 -30.24
C MET A 243 -25.73 -44.14 -31.24
N ALA A 244 -24.66 -43.51 -30.77
CA ALA A 244 -23.70 -42.80 -31.62
C ALA A 244 -22.81 -43.78 -32.40
N PRO A 245 -22.56 -43.56 -33.70
CA PRO A 245 -21.62 -44.38 -34.46
C PRO A 245 -20.17 -44.08 -34.06
N VAL A 246 -19.31 -45.10 -34.11
CA VAL A 246 -17.87 -44.97 -33.86
C VAL A 246 -17.24 -44.11 -34.96
N ASN A 247 -16.40 -43.17 -34.56
CA ASN A 247 -15.65 -42.32 -35.45
C ASN A 247 -14.43 -43.08 -36.00
N THR A 248 -14.45 -43.41 -37.28
CA THR A 248 -13.33 -44.06 -37.97
C THR A 248 -12.07 -43.20 -38.01
N GLY A 249 -12.22 -41.87 -37.93
CA GLY A 249 -11.10 -40.93 -37.83
C GLY A 249 -10.34 -41.05 -36.50
N TYR A 250 -11.00 -41.46 -35.41
CA TYR A 250 -10.32 -41.72 -34.13
C TYR A 250 -9.27 -42.83 -34.29
N SER A 251 -9.68 -43.97 -34.85
CA SER A 251 -8.79 -45.12 -35.02
C SER A 251 -7.65 -44.84 -35.99
N ALA A 252 -7.88 -44.05 -37.04
CA ALA A 252 -6.85 -43.65 -38.00
C ALA A 252 -5.77 -42.76 -37.36
N GLU A 253 -6.19 -41.70 -36.67
CA GLU A 253 -5.27 -40.76 -36.00
C GLU A 253 -4.50 -41.43 -34.85
N VAL A 254 -5.15 -42.30 -34.07
CA VAL A 254 -4.47 -43.08 -33.00
C VAL A 254 -3.43 -44.05 -33.59
N PHE A 255 -3.73 -44.68 -34.71
CA PHE A 255 -2.79 -45.57 -35.39
C PHE A 255 -1.58 -44.81 -35.93
N ASP A 256 -1.81 -43.65 -36.56
CA ASP A 256 -0.74 -42.78 -37.06
C ASP A 256 0.12 -42.21 -35.93
N PHE A 257 -0.49 -41.81 -34.82
CA PHE A 257 0.21 -41.40 -33.60
C PHE A 257 1.13 -42.52 -33.08
N LYS A 258 0.58 -43.73 -32.89
CA LYS A 258 1.36 -44.90 -32.42
C LYS A 258 2.54 -45.18 -33.36
N LYS A 259 2.32 -45.18 -34.68
CA LYS A 259 3.35 -45.43 -35.69
C LYS A 259 4.46 -44.38 -35.66
N LYS A 260 4.11 -43.08 -35.58
CA LYS A 260 5.10 -42.00 -35.52
C LYS A 260 5.88 -42.02 -34.21
N MET A 261 5.22 -42.26 -33.07
CA MET A 261 5.89 -42.39 -31.77
C MET A 261 6.93 -43.52 -31.76
N ILE A 262 6.57 -44.70 -32.28
CA ILE A 262 7.51 -45.83 -32.40
C ILE A 262 8.70 -45.48 -33.30
N ASN A 263 8.46 -44.81 -34.43
CA ASN A 263 9.53 -44.42 -35.34
C ASN A 263 10.47 -43.36 -34.71
N HIS A 264 9.92 -42.42 -33.95
CA HIS A 264 10.70 -41.42 -33.22
C HIS A 264 11.61 -42.07 -32.17
N LEU A 265 11.09 -43.08 -31.46
CA LEU A 265 11.86 -43.88 -30.50
C LEU A 265 12.97 -44.72 -31.18
N LYS A 266 12.71 -45.33 -32.33
CA LYS A 266 13.70 -46.08 -33.12
C LYS A 266 14.86 -45.20 -33.64
N GLY A 267 14.65 -43.88 -33.76
CA GLY A 267 15.68 -42.92 -34.17
C GLY A 267 16.72 -42.60 -33.10
N ARG A 268 16.44 -42.87 -31.82
CA ARG A 268 17.30 -42.54 -30.66
C ARG A 268 18.35 -43.60 -30.31
N ASN A 269 18.99 -44.21 -31.31
CA ASN A 269 19.95 -45.33 -31.17
C ASN A 269 21.23 -45.06 -30.31
N GLY A 270 21.28 -43.97 -29.52
CA GLY A 270 22.41 -43.59 -28.66
C GLY A 270 22.09 -43.38 -27.17
N ASP A 271 20.83 -43.35 -26.74
CA ASP A 271 20.47 -43.18 -25.32
C ASP A 271 20.38 -44.54 -24.63
N ALA A 272 21.11 -44.73 -23.52
CA ALA A 272 21.11 -45.98 -22.77
C ALA A 272 19.77 -46.18 -22.04
N PHE A 273 19.05 -47.27 -22.36
CA PHE A 273 17.91 -47.73 -21.56
C PHE A 273 18.29 -47.83 -20.09
N PHE A 274 17.34 -47.52 -19.19
CA PHE A 274 17.58 -47.75 -17.78
C PHE A 274 17.69 -49.25 -17.51
N ASP A 275 18.70 -49.62 -16.73
CA ASP A 275 18.72 -50.89 -16.03
C ASP A 275 17.91 -50.74 -14.73
N ILE A 276 17.13 -51.75 -14.36
CA ILE A 276 16.20 -51.70 -13.23
C ILE A 276 16.85 -51.19 -11.91
N PRO A 277 18.06 -51.64 -11.51
CA PRO A 277 18.71 -51.11 -10.31
C PRO A 277 18.98 -49.60 -10.39
N LYS A 278 19.42 -49.10 -11.54
CA LYS A 278 19.64 -47.66 -11.76
C LYS A 278 18.33 -46.89 -11.78
N PHE A 279 17.27 -47.49 -12.30
CA PHE A 279 15.93 -46.89 -12.27
C PHE A 279 15.38 -46.78 -10.85
N LEU A 280 15.62 -47.77 -10.00
CA LEU A 280 15.24 -47.75 -8.59
C LEU A 280 16.00 -46.67 -7.80
N GLU A 281 17.31 -46.54 -8.02
CA GLU A 281 18.10 -45.43 -7.47
C GLU A 281 17.57 -44.07 -7.95
N TRP A 282 17.16 -43.99 -9.21
CA TRP A 282 16.57 -42.80 -9.81
C TRP A 282 15.20 -42.44 -9.20
N ILE A 283 14.33 -43.43 -8.98
CA ILE A 283 13.05 -43.25 -8.27
C ILE A 283 13.26 -42.64 -6.89
N SER A 284 14.12 -43.23 -6.06
CA SER A 284 14.36 -42.73 -4.70
C SER A 284 15.04 -41.35 -4.71
N SER A 285 15.98 -41.11 -5.63
CA SER A 285 16.65 -39.81 -5.76
C SER A 285 15.69 -38.71 -6.23
N MET A 286 14.86 -38.99 -7.23
CA MET A 286 13.89 -38.05 -7.78
C MET A 286 12.80 -37.75 -6.76
N TRP A 287 12.29 -38.76 -6.05
CA TRP A 287 11.28 -38.57 -5.02
C TRP A 287 11.81 -37.75 -3.84
N ARG A 288 13.06 -37.99 -3.43
CA ARG A 288 13.73 -37.16 -2.44
C ARG A 288 13.88 -35.72 -2.96
N ALA A 289 14.34 -35.50 -4.19
CA ALA A 289 14.44 -34.15 -4.75
C ALA A 289 13.08 -33.42 -4.76
N VAL A 290 12.02 -34.07 -5.25
CA VAL A 290 10.66 -33.49 -5.32
C VAL A 290 10.07 -33.20 -3.93
N LYS A 291 10.35 -34.04 -2.91
CA LYS A 291 9.87 -33.80 -1.53
C LYS A 291 10.66 -32.73 -0.78
N PHE A 292 11.94 -32.55 -1.08
CA PHE A 292 12.81 -31.60 -0.38
C PHE A 292 12.88 -30.23 -1.09
N GLU A 293 12.62 -30.16 -2.39
CA GLU A 293 12.62 -28.92 -3.17
C GLU A 293 11.20 -28.37 -3.35
N ASN A 294 10.92 -27.22 -2.72
CA ASN A 294 9.58 -26.60 -2.71
C ASN A 294 9.41 -25.52 -3.78
N PHE A 295 10.08 -25.71 -4.91
CA PHE A 295 10.31 -24.69 -5.93
C PHE A 295 9.03 -24.31 -6.71
N ILE A 296 8.17 -25.28 -7.07
CA ILE A 296 6.95 -25.05 -7.88
C ILE A 296 6.00 -24.09 -7.16
N PHE A 297 5.98 -24.15 -5.83
CA PHE A 297 5.19 -23.28 -4.96
C PHE A 297 5.72 -21.84 -4.95
N SER A 298 7.04 -21.67 -4.98
CA SER A 298 7.65 -20.34 -5.10
C SER A 298 7.31 -19.65 -6.43
N PHE A 299 7.17 -20.41 -7.53
CA PHE A 299 6.84 -19.89 -8.87
C PHE A 299 5.43 -19.30 -8.94
N GLN A 300 4.41 -20.05 -8.52
CA GLN A 300 3.03 -19.54 -8.51
C GLN A 300 2.87 -18.37 -7.53
N ASN A 301 3.49 -18.44 -6.34
CA ASN A 301 3.49 -17.34 -5.38
C ASN A 301 4.15 -16.07 -5.95
N THR A 302 5.21 -16.21 -6.75
CA THR A 302 5.88 -15.08 -7.41
C THR A 302 5.00 -14.42 -8.48
N LEU A 303 4.32 -15.21 -9.31
CA LEU A 303 3.40 -14.67 -10.32
C LEU A 303 2.18 -13.97 -9.69
N VAL A 304 1.63 -14.54 -8.62
CA VAL A 304 0.54 -13.92 -7.86
C VAL A 304 1.01 -12.62 -7.20
N ALA A 305 2.21 -12.61 -6.60
CA ALA A 305 2.79 -11.41 -5.99
C ALA A 305 3.01 -10.28 -7.01
N GLN A 306 3.54 -10.61 -8.20
CA GLN A 306 3.75 -9.63 -9.26
C GLN A 306 2.42 -9.07 -9.80
N ALA A 307 1.42 -9.93 -10.01
CA ALA A 307 0.08 -9.50 -10.41
C ALA A 307 -0.58 -8.60 -9.35
N TYR A 308 -0.39 -8.93 -8.08
CA TYR A 308 -0.91 -8.15 -6.96
C TYR A 308 -0.25 -6.77 -6.83
N ASP A 309 1.07 -6.70 -7.00
CA ASP A 309 1.82 -5.44 -6.99
C ASP A 309 1.38 -4.52 -8.14
N ASN A 310 1.13 -5.07 -9.33
CA ASN A 310 0.60 -4.31 -10.47
C ASN A 310 -0.79 -3.72 -10.18
N LEU A 311 -1.71 -4.52 -9.63
CA LEU A 311 -3.03 -4.05 -9.20
C LEU A 311 -2.90 -2.97 -8.12
N SER A 312 -2.03 -3.18 -7.14
CA SER A 312 -1.77 -2.22 -6.05
C SER A 312 -1.23 -0.89 -6.55
N LYS A 313 -0.37 -0.91 -7.57
CA LYS A 313 0.18 0.28 -8.22
C LYS A 313 -0.91 1.09 -8.92
N GLU A 314 -1.72 0.46 -9.78
CA GLU A 314 -2.83 1.14 -10.46
C GLU A 314 -3.86 1.67 -9.46
N PHE A 315 -4.21 0.88 -8.43
CA PHE A 315 -5.12 1.30 -7.38
C PHE A 315 -4.62 2.56 -6.65
N SER A 316 -3.33 2.60 -6.31
CA SER A 316 -2.72 3.75 -5.64
C SER A 316 -2.79 5.01 -6.53
N GLU A 317 -2.61 4.88 -7.85
CA GLU A 317 -2.79 6.00 -8.79
C GLU A 317 -4.24 6.50 -8.81
N TRP A 318 -5.23 5.60 -8.76
CA TRP A 318 -6.65 5.98 -8.71
C TRP A 318 -7.02 6.67 -7.38
N GLU A 319 -6.49 6.18 -6.25
CA GLU A 319 -6.66 6.79 -4.93
C GLU A 319 -6.10 8.22 -4.90
N TRP A 320 -4.91 8.42 -5.49
CA TRP A 320 -4.33 9.76 -5.60
C TRP A 320 -5.17 10.67 -6.49
N SER A 321 -5.62 10.19 -7.66
CA SER A 321 -6.51 10.96 -8.54
C SER A 321 -7.80 11.37 -7.84
N PHE A 322 -8.40 10.49 -7.03
CA PHE A 322 -9.58 10.79 -6.23
C PHE A 322 -9.25 11.87 -5.19
N THR A 323 -8.23 11.68 -4.36
CA THR A 323 -7.92 12.65 -3.30
C THR A 323 -7.55 14.02 -3.88
N ARG A 324 -6.72 14.06 -4.94
CA ARG A 324 -6.30 15.32 -5.57
C ARG A 324 -7.50 16.13 -6.07
N HIS A 325 -8.43 15.48 -6.77
CA HIS A 325 -9.65 16.15 -7.25
C HIS A 325 -10.39 16.86 -6.13
N LEU A 326 -10.46 16.25 -4.94
CA LEU A 326 -11.11 16.85 -3.79
C LEU A 326 -10.28 17.89 -3.06
N TYR A 327 -8.95 17.82 -3.12
CA TYR A 327 -8.12 18.94 -2.68
C TYR A 327 -8.32 20.17 -3.57
N ASP A 328 -8.32 20.00 -4.89
CA ASP A 328 -8.55 21.10 -5.83
C ASP A 328 -9.95 21.72 -5.63
N TRP A 329 -10.97 20.89 -5.39
CA TRP A 329 -12.31 21.36 -5.02
C TRP A 329 -12.33 22.09 -3.66
N LEU A 330 -11.65 21.53 -2.64
CA LEU A 330 -11.59 22.08 -1.29
C LEU A 330 -10.89 23.44 -1.25
N ASP A 331 -9.89 23.67 -2.09
CA ASP A 331 -9.23 24.98 -2.22
C ASP A 331 -10.26 26.04 -2.64
N SER A 332 -11.09 25.74 -3.64
CA SER A 332 -12.17 26.65 -4.07
C SER A 332 -13.25 26.83 -2.98
N ALA A 333 -13.66 25.74 -2.31
CA ALA A 333 -14.64 25.81 -1.23
C ALA A 333 -14.13 26.65 -0.04
N THR A 334 -12.85 26.52 0.31
CA THR A 334 -12.20 27.29 1.39
C THR A 334 -12.13 28.78 1.06
N VAL A 335 -11.84 29.11 -0.19
CA VAL A 335 -11.87 30.50 -0.68
C VAL A 335 -13.29 31.08 -0.59
N GLN A 336 -14.31 30.33 -1.00
CA GLN A 336 -15.72 30.75 -0.89
C GLN A 336 -16.13 31.01 0.58
N ILE A 337 -15.79 30.09 1.49
CA ILE A 337 -16.05 30.27 2.93
C ILE A 337 -15.33 31.52 3.47
N SER A 338 -14.08 31.71 3.08
CA SER A 338 -13.26 32.84 3.56
C SER A 338 -13.80 34.20 3.10
N ASN A 339 -14.33 34.26 1.87
CA ASN A 339 -14.88 35.48 1.29
C ASN A 339 -16.37 35.73 1.61
N THR A 340 -17.06 34.81 2.32
CA THR A 340 -18.48 34.98 2.67
C THR A 340 -18.64 36.09 3.71
N GLU A 341 -19.45 37.11 3.40
CA GLU A 341 -19.76 38.20 4.33
C GLU A 341 -20.70 37.71 5.45
N THR A 342 -20.39 38.04 6.70
CA THR A 342 -21.23 37.63 7.85
C THR A 342 -22.53 38.43 7.97
N SER A 343 -22.65 39.53 7.21
CA SER A 343 -23.81 40.45 7.21
C SER A 343 -24.58 40.46 5.88
N GLY A 344 -24.26 39.55 4.96
CA GLY A 344 -24.91 39.42 3.65
C GLY A 344 -26.28 38.72 3.68
N PRO A 345 -26.99 38.67 2.53
CA PRO A 345 -28.30 38.01 2.42
C PRO A 345 -28.24 36.47 2.55
N GLU A 346 -27.08 35.86 2.24
CA GLU A 346 -26.82 34.43 2.48
C GLU A 346 -26.05 34.25 3.79
N THR A 347 -26.55 33.41 4.69
CA THR A 347 -25.85 33.10 5.94
C THR A 347 -24.68 32.17 5.68
N LEU A 348 -23.59 32.33 6.44
CA LEU A 348 -22.43 31.40 6.40
C LEU A 348 -22.88 29.95 6.55
N GLU A 349 -23.90 29.69 7.37
CA GLU A 349 -24.53 28.39 7.55
C GLU A 349 -25.16 27.83 6.26
N ALA A 350 -25.80 28.66 5.43
CA ALA A 350 -26.41 28.23 4.17
C ALA A 350 -25.35 27.88 3.10
N VAL A 351 -24.29 28.69 3.01
CA VAL A 351 -23.14 28.42 2.12
C VAL A 351 -22.47 27.10 2.52
N VAL A 352 -22.22 26.89 3.81
CA VAL A 352 -21.62 25.66 4.32
C VAL A 352 -22.50 24.45 4.06
N ALA A 353 -23.82 24.54 4.25
CA ALA A 353 -24.73 23.44 3.96
C ALA A 353 -24.70 23.05 2.48
N THR A 354 -24.63 24.04 1.58
CA THR A 354 -24.51 23.81 0.14
C THR A 354 -23.19 23.14 -0.21
N LEU A 355 -22.06 23.66 0.32
CA LEU A 355 -20.74 23.06 0.10
C LEU A 355 -20.62 21.65 0.66
N GLN A 356 -21.26 21.34 1.79
CA GLN A 356 -21.31 19.98 2.35
C GLN A 356 -22.08 19.03 1.43
N GLN A 357 -23.16 19.48 0.80
CA GLN A 357 -23.90 18.69 -0.17
C GLN A 357 -23.10 18.48 -1.46
N ASP A 358 -22.43 19.51 -1.96
CA ASP A 358 -21.57 19.44 -3.14
C ASP A 358 -20.38 18.51 -2.91
N ALA A 359 -19.74 18.58 -1.72
CA ALA A 359 -18.70 17.65 -1.32
C ALA A 359 -19.18 16.20 -1.39
N GLN A 360 -20.37 15.90 -0.86
CA GLN A 360 -20.92 14.55 -0.88
C GLN A 360 -21.24 14.07 -2.30
N ASN A 361 -21.74 14.96 -3.17
CA ASN A 361 -21.97 14.66 -4.58
C ASN A 361 -20.65 14.31 -5.29
N GLU A 362 -19.60 15.08 -5.01
CA GLU A 362 -18.33 14.93 -5.69
C GLU A 362 -17.51 13.74 -5.20
N ILE A 363 -17.57 13.44 -3.90
CA ILE A 363 -17.08 12.18 -3.32
C ILE A 363 -17.78 10.98 -4.00
N SER A 364 -19.11 11.02 -4.13
CA SER A 364 -19.89 9.93 -4.73
C SER A 364 -19.58 9.75 -6.23
N SER A 365 -19.32 10.85 -6.93
CA SER A 365 -18.92 10.85 -8.34
C SER A 365 -17.56 10.16 -8.54
N GLN A 366 -16.57 10.54 -7.72
CA GLN A 366 -15.21 9.97 -7.81
C GLN A 366 -15.16 8.50 -7.35
N GLU A 367 -15.92 8.13 -6.32
CA GLU A 367 -16.08 6.75 -5.88
C GLU A 367 -16.57 5.84 -7.03
N LYS A 368 -17.63 6.27 -7.74
CA LYS A 368 -18.16 5.53 -8.91
C LYS A 368 -17.13 5.39 -10.02
N LYS A 369 -16.34 6.44 -10.31
CA LYS A 369 -15.24 6.37 -11.28
C LYS A 369 -14.18 5.35 -10.87
N MET A 370 -13.81 5.31 -9.60
CA MET A 370 -12.83 4.35 -9.07
C MET A 370 -13.35 2.91 -9.12
N GLN A 371 -14.62 2.68 -8.76
CA GLN A 371 -15.28 1.38 -8.89
C GLN A 371 -15.33 0.90 -10.35
N GLU A 372 -15.61 1.80 -11.31
CA GLU A 372 -15.62 1.45 -12.73
C GLU A 372 -14.21 1.13 -13.25
N LYS A 373 -13.18 1.87 -12.85
CA LYS A 373 -11.78 1.55 -13.18
C LYS A 373 -11.38 0.16 -12.67
N LEU A 374 -11.76 -0.19 -11.43
CA LEU A 374 -11.51 -1.53 -10.89
C LEU A 374 -12.26 -2.61 -11.70
N LYS A 375 -13.52 -2.39 -12.05
CA LYS A 375 -14.28 -3.31 -12.92
C LYS A 375 -13.64 -3.48 -14.30
N GLN A 376 -13.12 -2.40 -14.88
CA GLN A 376 -12.42 -2.42 -16.16
C GLN A 376 -11.09 -3.16 -16.08
N TYR A 377 -10.34 -3.02 -14.99
CA TYR A 377 -9.11 -3.78 -14.74
C TYR A 377 -9.38 -5.29 -14.80
N PHE A 378 -10.40 -5.77 -14.08
CA PHE A 378 -10.80 -7.18 -14.10
C PHE A 378 -11.44 -7.67 -15.42
N LYS A 379 -11.73 -6.76 -16.37
CA LYS A 379 -12.21 -7.11 -17.72
C LYS A 379 -11.08 -7.20 -18.75
N ARG A 380 -9.85 -6.79 -18.40
CA ARG A 380 -8.71 -6.88 -19.33
C ARG A 380 -8.46 -8.33 -19.68
N LYS A 381 -8.16 -8.63 -20.94
CA LYS A 381 -7.75 -9.97 -21.40
C LYS A 381 -6.33 -10.36 -20.97
N ASP A 382 -5.77 -9.63 -20.00
CA ASP A 382 -4.43 -9.86 -19.48
C ASP A 382 -4.42 -11.16 -18.66
N ARG A 383 -3.47 -12.04 -18.96
CA ARG A 383 -3.35 -13.41 -18.45
C ARG A 383 -3.04 -13.47 -16.94
N HIS A 384 -2.65 -12.36 -16.32
CA HIS A 384 -2.31 -12.29 -14.88
C HIS A 384 -3.43 -11.73 -14.00
N VAL A 385 -4.47 -11.13 -14.59
CA VAL A 385 -5.58 -10.51 -13.84
C VAL A 385 -6.42 -11.56 -13.09
N ASN A 386 -6.58 -12.75 -13.67
CA ASN A 386 -7.32 -13.86 -13.04
C ASN A 386 -6.63 -14.36 -11.76
N LEU A 387 -5.31 -14.20 -11.63
CA LEU A 387 -4.55 -14.63 -10.44
C LEU A 387 -4.91 -13.82 -9.19
N VAL A 388 -5.41 -12.59 -9.38
CA VAL A 388 -5.73 -11.65 -8.29
C VAL A 388 -7.23 -11.45 -8.09
N GLU A 389 -8.08 -12.25 -8.75
CA GLU A 389 -9.54 -12.13 -8.66
C GLU A 389 -10.04 -12.30 -7.22
N ARG A 390 -9.38 -13.14 -6.40
CA ARG A 390 -9.72 -13.28 -4.97
C ARG A 390 -9.64 -11.97 -4.19
N TYR A 391 -8.77 -11.04 -4.58
CA TYR A 391 -8.56 -9.77 -3.90
C TYR A 391 -9.52 -8.66 -4.36
N LYS A 392 -10.35 -8.91 -5.37
CA LYS A 392 -11.32 -7.96 -5.91
C LYS A 392 -12.24 -7.39 -4.83
N THR A 393 -12.70 -8.25 -3.91
CA THR A 393 -13.56 -7.86 -2.79
C THR A 393 -12.82 -6.95 -1.80
N ASP A 394 -11.54 -7.22 -1.52
CA ASP A 394 -10.72 -6.39 -0.64
C ASP A 394 -10.45 -5.02 -1.25
N PHE A 395 -10.13 -4.94 -2.54
CA PHE A 395 -9.97 -3.67 -3.23
C PHE A 395 -11.29 -2.88 -3.29
N MET A 396 -12.43 -3.55 -3.47
CA MET A 396 -13.75 -2.89 -3.35
C MET A 396 -14.00 -2.33 -1.95
N LYS A 397 -13.68 -3.09 -0.88
CA LYS A 397 -13.76 -2.59 0.51
C LYS A 397 -12.81 -1.42 0.74
N SER A 398 -11.63 -1.45 0.13
CA SER A 398 -10.67 -0.36 0.20
C SER A 398 -11.17 0.91 -0.49
N ILE A 399 -11.92 0.83 -1.60
CA ILE A 399 -12.57 2.01 -2.20
C ILE A 399 -13.53 2.66 -1.19
N ASN A 400 -14.34 1.87 -0.49
CA ASN A 400 -15.25 2.39 0.54
C ASN A 400 -14.48 3.01 1.71
N SER A 401 -13.36 2.40 2.11
CA SER A 401 -12.48 2.99 3.13
C SER A 401 -11.89 4.33 2.69
N VAL A 402 -11.43 4.44 1.43
CA VAL A 402 -10.93 5.70 0.85
C VAL A 402 -12.03 6.75 0.86
N GLN A 403 -13.27 6.39 0.47
CA GLN A 403 -14.42 7.29 0.51
C GLN A 403 -14.68 7.84 1.92
N ILE A 404 -14.67 6.99 2.95
CA ILE A 404 -14.85 7.39 4.35
C ILE A 404 -13.71 8.30 4.80
N ASP A 405 -12.46 7.91 4.54
CA ASP A 405 -11.27 8.69 4.93
C ASP A 405 -11.29 10.09 4.30
N VAL A 406 -11.60 10.16 3.00
CA VAL A 406 -11.66 11.40 2.23
C VAL A 406 -12.84 12.26 2.68
N LYS A 407 -14.01 11.66 2.98
CA LYS A 407 -15.14 12.37 3.56
C LYS A 407 -14.77 13.03 4.89
N ASN A 408 -14.18 12.26 5.81
CA ASN A 408 -13.75 12.78 7.10
C ASN A 408 -12.71 13.91 6.95
N MET A 409 -11.75 13.75 6.03
CA MET A 409 -10.77 14.77 5.70
C MET A 409 -11.41 16.07 5.20
N VAL A 410 -12.32 15.99 4.22
CA VAL A 410 -12.99 17.15 3.63
C VAL A 410 -13.85 17.86 4.67
N MET A 411 -14.67 17.12 5.43
CA MET A 411 -15.55 17.71 6.46
C MET A 411 -14.75 18.40 7.56
N ASN A 412 -13.68 17.77 8.06
CA ASN A 412 -12.80 18.40 9.06
C ASN A 412 -12.13 19.69 8.55
N LYS A 413 -11.74 19.73 7.27
CA LYS A 413 -11.15 20.93 6.67
C LYS A 413 -12.17 22.04 6.43
N LEU A 414 -13.39 21.69 5.99
CA LEU A 414 -14.49 22.65 5.89
C LEU A 414 -14.83 23.25 7.26
N ASP A 415 -14.94 22.41 8.30
CA ASP A 415 -15.18 22.88 9.66
C ASP A 415 -14.07 23.82 10.14
N ALA A 416 -12.80 23.47 9.90
CA ALA A 416 -11.67 24.34 10.23
C ALA A 416 -11.73 25.69 9.48
N ALA A 417 -12.07 25.69 8.19
CA ALA A 417 -12.25 26.91 7.40
C ALA A 417 -13.39 27.78 7.95
N VAL A 418 -14.51 27.17 8.34
CA VAL A 418 -15.64 27.87 8.96
C VAL A 418 -15.24 28.51 10.29
N GLN A 419 -14.50 27.80 11.13
CA GLN A 419 -14.05 28.35 12.40
C GLN A 419 -13.04 29.49 12.21
N LEU A 420 -12.12 29.34 11.25
CA LEU A 420 -11.21 30.42 10.87
C LEU A 420 -12.01 31.65 10.44
N ARG A 421 -12.98 31.50 9.53
CA ARG A 421 -13.82 32.61 9.08
C ARG A 421 -14.57 33.29 10.22
N LYS A 422 -15.18 32.50 11.14
CA LYS A 422 -15.88 33.02 12.33
C LYS A 422 -14.97 33.78 13.29
N SER A 423 -13.71 33.36 13.42
CA SER A 423 -12.73 34.06 14.27
C SER A 423 -12.22 35.33 13.60
N THR A 424 -11.95 35.28 12.29
CA THR A 424 -11.47 36.41 11.49
C THR A 424 -12.54 37.49 11.34
N SER A 425 -13.81 37.13 11.10
CA SER A 425 -14.90 38.11 10.96
C SER A 425 -15.07 38.99 12.21
N LYS A 426 -14.96 38.41 13.40
CA LYS A 426 -15.02 39.15 14.67
C LYS A 426 -13.92 40.20 14.77
N VAL A 427 -12.71 39.86 14.30
CA VAL A 427 -11.57 40.78 14.28
C VAL A 427 -11.77 41.85 13.20
N GLU A 428 -12.21 41.46 12.00
CA GLU A 428 -12.50 42.39 10.90
C GLU A 428 -13.59 43.40 11.28
N ASP A 429 -14.69 42.96 11.90
CA ASP A 429 -15.77 43.85 12.35
C ASP A 429 -15.27 44.83 13.43
N LEU A 430 -14.42 44.36 14.35
CA LEU A 430 -13.78 45.20 15.35
C LEU A 430 -12.86 46.23 14.68
N HIS A 431 -12.01 45.80 13.75
CA HIS A 431 -11.10 46.69 13.01
C HIS A 431 -11.89 47.71 12.17
N ARG A 432 -12.93 47.28 11.45
CA ARG A 432 -13.81 48.14 10.64
C ARG A 432 -14.46 49.22 11.51
N LYS A 433 -14.97 48.85 12.69
CA LYS A 433 -15.57 49.81 13.63
C LYS A 433 -14.58 50.86 14.10
N HIS A 434 -13.35 50.47 14.44
CA HIS A 434 -12.32 51.42 14.86
C HIS A 434 -11.80 52.27 13.70
N ALA A 435 -11.60 51.69 12.52
CA ALA A 435 -11.20 52.41 11.31
C ALA A 435 -12.25 53.46 10.92
N GLY A 436 -13.54 53.10 10.88
CA GLY A 436 -14.63 54.05 10.61
C GLY A 436 -14.70 55.20 11.61
N MET A 437 -14.43 54.95 12.89
CA MET A 437 -14.32 56.02 13.89
C MET A 437 -13.16 56.99 13.59
N ILE A 438 -12.01 56.47 13.17
CA ILE A 438 -10.86 57.30 12.77
C ILE A 438 -11.17 58.07 11.49
N GLU A 439 -11.79 57.43 10.50
CA GLU A 439 -12.26 58.07 9.26
C GLU A 439 -13.19 59.25 9.55
N ASP A 440 -14.21 59.07 10.40
CA ASP A 440 -15.11 60.15 10.82
C ASP A 440 -14.35 61.33 11.44
N LYS A 441 -13.32 61.04 12.26
CA LYS A 441 -12.48 62.05 12.90
C LYS A 441 -11.57 62.77 11.89
N VAL A 442 -11.05 62.05 10.90
CA VAL A 442 -10.28 62.64 9.79
C VAL A 442 -11.18 63.56 8.95
N LEU A 443 -12.42 63.16 8.67
CA LEU A 443 -13.39 64.00 7.95
C LEU A 443 -13.79 65.25 8.73
N GLU A 444 -14.01 65.13 10.03
CA GLU A 444 -14.26 66.25 10.92
C GLU A 444 -13.08 67.24 10.89
N LEU A 445 -11.85 66.73 10.96
CA LEU A 445 -10.63 67.54 10.87
C LEU A 445 -10.47 68.21 9.50
N LEU A 446 -10.74 67.49 8.40
CA LEU A 446 -10.72 68.03 7.03
C LEU A 446 -11.70 69.18 6.87
N LYS A 447 -12.94 69.00 7.33
CA LYS A 447 -13.97 70.05 7.28
C LYS A 447 -13.55 71.28 8.07
N ASN A 448 -13.05 71.09 9.29
CA ASN A 448 -12.57 72.17 10.16
C ASN A 448 -11.40 72.98 9.55
N TYR A 449 -10.60 72.39 8.67
CA TYR A 449 -9.51 73.08 7.97
C TYR A 449 -9.91 73.65 6.61
N LYS A 450 -10.82 73.02 5.87
CA LYS A 450 -11.35 73.59 4.60
C LYS A 450 -12.23 74.82 4.83
N ASP A 451 -12.83 74.96 6.00
CA ASP A 451 -13.62 76.14 6.40
C ASP A 451 -12.74 77.34 6.81
N ARG A 452 -11.41 77.17 6.91
CA ARG A 452 -10.46 78.27 7.20
C ARG A 452 -10.03 78.97 5.91
N LYS A 453 -9.85 80.30 5.97
CA LYS A 453 -9.45 81.12 4.81
C LYS A 453 -7.95 81.06 4.46
N GLU A 454 -7.12 80.52 5.34
CA GLU A 454 -5.65 80.47 5.17
C GLU A 454 -5.19 79.05 4.80
N GLU A 455 -4.26 78.97 3.85
CA GLU A 455 -3.70 77.70 3.38
C GLU A 455 -2.63 77.20 4.37
N LEU A 456 -2.82 75.99 4.90
CA LEU A 456 -1.94 75.43 5.94
C LEU A 456 -0.69 74.76 5.33
N SER A 457 0.41 74.74 6.08
CA SER A 457 1.63 73.97 5.74
C SER A 457 1.45 72.47 6.04
N ASP A 458 2.27 71.62 5.41
CA ASP A 458 2.22 70.17 5.63
C ASP A 458 2.65 69.79 7.06
N GLU A 459 3.51 70.59 7.70
CA GLU A 459 3.89 70.45 9.12
C GLU A 459 2.71 70.72 10.07
N GLU A 460 1.90 71.75 9.78
CA GLU A 460 0.71 72.08 10.57
C GLU A 460 -0.40 71.03 10.40
N LEU A 461 -0.58 70.52 9.18
CA LEU A 461 -1.50 69.42 8.89
C LEU A 461 -1.10 68.15 9.65
N LYS A 462 0.20 67.80 9.67
CA LYS A 462 0.74 66.67 10.45
C LYS A 462 0.50 66.85 11.95
N ALA A 463 0.81 68.02 12.51
CA ALA A 463 0.60 68.29 13.93
C ALA A 463 -0.88 68.20 14.34
N GLY A 464 -1.78 68.71 13.48
CA GLY A 464 -3.23 68.60 13.66
C GLY A 464 -3.72 67.15 13.67
N PHE A 465 -3.24 66.35 12.70
CA PHE A 465 -3.53 64.93 12.61
C PHE A 465 -3.03 64.17 13.84
N GLU A 466 -1.78 64.38 14.26
CA GLU A 466 -1.19 63.73 15.44
C GLU A 466 -1.98 64.02 16.73
N SER A 467 -2.46 65.26 16.90
CA SER A 467 -3.30 65.64 18.04
C SER A 467 -4.65 64.93 18.03
N MET A 468 -5.28 64.80 16.86
CA MET A 468 -6.53 64.04 16.67
C MET A 468 -6.32 62.55 16.93
N TRP A 469 -5.26 61.97 16.34
CA TRP A 469 -4.90 60.56 16.44
C TRP A 469 -4.74 60.13 17.90
N ASN A 470 -3.90 60.85 18.67
CA ASN A 470 -3.64 60.54 20.07
C ASN A 470 -4.91 60.59 20.95
N LYS A 471 -5.86 61.49 20.64
CA LYS A 471 -7.15 61.56 21.36
C LYS A 471 -8.08 60.39 21.01
N ALA A 472 -8.07 59.94 19.76
CA ALA A 472 -8.93 58.87 19.30
C ALA A 472 -8.52 57.49 19.85
N LEU A 473 -7.23 57.27 20.13
CA LEU A 473 -6.71 56.00 20.64
C LEU A 473 -7.06 55.70 22.11
N VAL A 474 -7.44 56.70 22.92
CA VAL A 474 -7.65 56.54 24.38
C VAL A 474 -8.79 55.56 24.72
N ASN A 475 -9.76 55.37 23.83
CA ASN A 475 -10.98 54.58 24.09
C ASN A 475 -11.04 53.22 23.37
N ILE A 476 -9.91 52.73 22.85
CA ILE A 476 -9.88 51.51 22.03
C ILE A 476 -9.67 50.28 22.91
N SER A 477 -10.58 49.31 22.81
CA SER A 477 -10.53 48.06 23.56
C SER A 477 -10.33 46.86 22.63
N GLY A 478 -9.41 45.95 23.01
CA GLY A 478 -9.18 44.68 22.32
C GLY A 478 -10.16 43.56 22.68
N LEU A 479 -9.93 42.40 22.07
CA LEU A 479 -10.64 41.16 22.41
C LEU A 479 -10.25 40.67 23.82
N LYS A 480 -11.20 40.05 24.52
CA LYS A 480 -10.98 39.49 25.88
C LYS A 480 -10.37 38.09 25.81
N GLU A 481 -9.45 37.79 26.73
CA GLU A 481 -8.90 36.44 26.92
C GLU A 481 -10.00 35.46 27.36
N ARG A 482 -10.02 34.28 26.76
CA ARG A 482 -10.94 33.18 27.07
C ARG A 482 -10.33 32.23 28.09
N ASP A 483 -11.16 31.66 28.96
CA ASP A 483 -10.77 30.62 29.92
C ASP A 483 -10.71 29.24 29.24
N ILE A 484 -9.68 29.05 28.41
CA ILE A 484 -9.41 27.81 27.68
C ILE A 484 -9.23 26.62 28.64
N PRO A 485 -8.48 26.73 29.76
CA PRO A 485 -8.36 25.62 30.71
C PRO A 485 -9.70 25.08 31.21
N SER A 486 -10.64 25.95 31.60
CA SER A 486 -11.96 25.53 32.06
C SER A 486 -12.81 24.93 30.93
N GLU A 487 -12.74 25.49 29.73
CA GLU A 487 -13.47 24.97 28.57
C GLU A 487 -13.00 23.57 28.16
N MET A 488 -11.69 23.36 28.12
CA MET A 488 -11.10 22.06 27.83
C MET A 488 -11.43 21.04 28.92
N LEU A 489 -11.36 21.45 30.19
CA LEU A 489 -11.72 20.60 31.32
C LEU A 489 -13.17 20.13 31.19
N LYS A 490 -14.09 21.03 30.86
CA LYS A 490 -15.50 20.68 30.65
C LYS A 490 -15.70 19.65 29.53
N GLN A 491 -15.00 19.78 28.41
CA GLN A 491 -15.08 18.81 27.31
C GLN A 491 -14.45 17.46 27.67
N LEU A 492 -13.33 17.47 28.37
CA LEU A 492 -12.70 16.26 28.88
C LEU A 492 -13.64 15.54 29.86
N TRP A 493 -14.34 16.28 30.73
CA TRP A 493 -15.37 15.71 31.59
C TRP A 493 -16.51 15.03 30.81
N GLN A 494 -16.92 15.62 29.69
CA GLN A 494 -17.99 15.10 28.84
C GLN A 494 -17.60 13.85 28.05
N SER A 495 -16.31 13.52 27.92
CA SER A 495 -15.86 12.34 27.17
C SER A 495 -15.89 11.04 27.97
N PHE A 496 -16.06 11.10 29.30
CA PHE A 496 -16.15 9.91 30.14
C PHE A 496 -17.62 9.52 30.40
N TYR A 497 -17.97 8.27 30.09
CA TYR A 497 -19.32 7.72 30.28
C TYR A 497 -19.51 6.99 31.63
N ASN A 498 -18.49 6.94 32.50
CA ASN A 498 -18.47 6.03 33.64
C ASN A 498 -18.47 6.76 35.01
N ALA A 499 -19.30 6.28 35.94
CA ALA A 499 -19.48 6.87 37.28
C ALA A 499 -18.20 6.81 38.13
N GLN A 500 -17.36 5.78 37.96
CA GLN A 500 -16.08 5.61 38.68
C GLN A 500 -15.05 6.70 38.34
N VAL A 501 -15.09 7.24 37.11
CA VAL A 501 -14.22 8.34 36.66
C VAL A 501 -14.61 9.67 37.32
N THR A 502 -15.87 9.82 37.72
CA THR A 502 -16.39 11.03 38.36
C THR A 502 -15.70 11.31 39.71
N GLU A 503 -15.24 10.26 40.41
CA GLU A 503 -14.59 10.39 41.72
C GLU A 503 -13.11 10.76 41.59
N GLU A 504 -12.37 10.18 40.63
CA GLU A 504 -10.99 10.58 40.32
C GLU A 504 -10.92 12.01 39.76
N MET A 505 -11.91 12.42 38.94
CA MET A 505 -11.95 13.74 38.33
C MET A 505 -12.33 14.88 39.28
N ARG A 506 -12.99 14.60 40.43
CA ARG A 506 -13.34 15.64 41.44
C ARG A 506 -12.12 16.39 41.99
N GLY A 507 -10.94 15.77 41.96
CA GLY A 507 -9.69 16.41 42.40
C GLY A 507 -9.05 17.34 41.36
N VAL A 508 -9.49 17.29 40.10
CA VAL A 508 -8.89 18.03 38.98
C VAL A 508 -9.52 19.42 38.88
N LYS A 509 -8.81 20.44 39.39
CA LYS A 509 -9.24 21.85 39.32
C LYS A 509 -8.60 22.64 38.17
N ASP A 510 -7.45 22.18 37.68
CA ASP A 510 -6.64 22.91 36.72
C ASP A 510 -5.84 21.92 35.86
N LEU A 511 -6.15 21.90 34.56
CA LEU A 511 -5.48 21.06 33.56
C LEU A 511 -4.02 21.46 33.33
N THR A 512 -3.66 22.73 33.55
CA THR A 512 -2.32 23.23 33.25
C THR A 512 -1.23 22.64 34.15
N LYS A 513 -1.61 21.93 35.22
CA LYS A 513 -0.70 21.24 36.13
C LYS A 513 -0.29 19.83 35.66
N TYR A 514 -0.95 19.28 34.64
CA TYR A 514 -0.71 17.92 34.14
C TYR A 514 0.22 17.93 32.92
N GLY A 515 1.03 16.88 32.74
CA GLY A 515 1.97 16.81 31.60
C GLY A 515 3.23 17.65 31.73
N CYS A 516 3.62 18.01 32.97
CA CYS A 516 4.84 18.78 33.26
C CYS A 516 6.06 17.87 33.52
N ASP A 517 5.83 16.66 34.03
CA ASP A 517 6.86 15.65 34.33
C ASP A 517 6.77 14.48 33.35
N GLU A 518 7.73 13.56 33.37
CA GLU A 518 7.70 12.34 32.54
C GLU A 518 6.53 11.41 32.92
N PHE A 519 5.73 10.99 31.92
CA PHE A 519 4.65 10.02 32.14
C PHE A 519 5.23 8.63 32.45
N LYS A 520 4.82 8.02 33.56
CA LYS A 520 5.24 6.67 33.95
C LYS A 520 4.04 5.78 34.26
N VAL A 521 3.97 4.65 33.57
CA VAL A 521 3.04 3.57 33.86
C VAL A 521 3.39 2.97 35.22
N LYS A 522 2.40 2.89 36.11
CA LYS A 522 2.54 2.36 37.46
C LYS A 522 1.74 1.08 37.57
N SER A 523 2.43 -0.06 37.72
CA SER A 523 1.81 -1.38 37.66
C SER A 523 0.69 -1.58 38.71
N LYS A 524 0.79 -0.93 39.88
CA LYS A 524 -0.25 -0.96 40.94
C LYS A 524 -1.50 -0.12 40.68
N ARG A 525 -1.38 0.91 39.83
CA ARG A 525 -2.45 1.90 39.58
C ARG A 525 -3.13 1.68 38.23
N HIS A 526 -2.39 1.20 37.24
CA HIS A 526 -2.82 1.14 35.83
C HIS A 526 -3.28 -0.25 35.36
N PHE A 527 -3.22 -1.26 36.23
CA PHE A 527 -3.68 -2.63 35.95
C PHE A 527 -4.46 -3.22 37.13
N ASP A 528 -5.43 -4.09 36.83
CA ASP A 528 -6.27 -4.74 37.83
C ASP A 528 -5.50 -5.70 38.75
N THR A 529 -5.90 -5.74 40.02
CA THR A 529 -5.24 -6.49 41.11
C THR A 529 -5.16 -8.00 40.85
N LEU A 530 -6.14 -8.59 40.14
CA LEU A 530 -6.16 -10.02 39.78
C LEU A 530 -5.08 -10.42 38.77
N ARG A 531 -4.58 -9.49 37.95
CA ARG A 531 -3.51 -9.74 36.96
C ARG A 531 -2.09 -9.67 37.57
N GLN A 532 -1.92 -9.03 38.73
CA GLN A 532 -0.63 -8.90 39.41
C GLN A 532 -0.13 -10.21 40.02
N ILE A 533 -0.96 -11.26 40.04
CA ILE A 533 -0.68 -12.55 40.69
C ILE A 533 0.13 -13.50 39.78
N LYS A 534 0.31 -13.21 38.48
CA LYS A 534 1.19 -13.99 37.58
C LYS A 534 2.59 -13.35 37.47
N ASN A 535 3.63 -14.10 37.88
CA ASN A 535 5.09 -13.93 37.74
C ASN A 535 5.70 -12.52 37.44
N VAL A 536 6.75 -12.16 38.19
CA VAL A 536 7.49 -10.87 38.12
C VAL A 536 8.00 -10.50 36.72
N PHE A 537 8.39 -11.49 35.90
CA PHE A 537 8.85 -11.26 34.51
C PHE A 537 7.70 -10.83 33.59
N THR A 538 6.50 -11.39 33.80
CA THR A 538 5.29 -11.12 33.00
C THR A 538 4.78 -9.70 33.26
N THR A 539 4.75 -9.26 34.53
CA THR A 539 4.33 -7.90 34.89
C THR A 539 5.24 -6.82 34.29
N ARG A 540 6.56 -7.09 34.18
CA ARG A 540 7.54 -6.15 33.60
C ARG A 540 7.38 -5.95 32.10
N ASN A 541 7.06 -7.00 31.34
CA ASN A 541 6.86 -6.88 29.90
C ASN A 541 5.59 -6.09 29.57
N ILE A 542 4.50 -6.31 30.32
CA ILE A 542 3.24 -5.57 30.17
C ILE A 542 3.43 -4.08 30.46
N GLU A 543 4.16 -3.74 31.53
CA GLU A 543 4.45 -2.36 31.89
C GLU A 543 5.26 -1.65 30.80
N GLN A 544 6.25 -2.31 30.22
CA GLN A 544 7.04 -1.75 29.13
C GLN A 544 6.23 -1.57 27.85
N GLU A 545 5.35 -2.51 27.49
CA GLU A 545 4.47 -2.38 26.33
C GLU A 545 3.47 -1.23 26.51
N ALA A 546 2.82 -1.14 27.68
CA ALA A 546 1.91 -0.04 28.00
C ALA A 546 2.63 1.31 28.03
N GLN A 547 3.86 1.38 28.56
CA GLN A 547 4.67 2.60 28.54
C GLN A 547 5.01 3.01 27.10
N ARG A 548 5.42 2.07 26.24
CA ARG A 548 5.68 2.37 24.82
C ARG A 548 4.43 2.86 24.10
N ALA A 549 3.26 2.28 24.40
CA ALA A 549 1.99 2.73 23.84
C ALA A 549 1.66 4.17 24.31
N ALA A 550 1.82 4.46 25.60
CA ALA A 550 1.63 5.80 26.16
C ALA A 550 2.60 6.82 25.54
N ASP A 551 3.89 6.48 25.45
CA ASP A 551 4.91 7.36 24.86
C ASP A 551 4.62 7.66 23.39
N ASN A 552 4.14 6.66 22.64
CA ASN A 552 3.73 6.83 21.26
C ASN A 552 2.51 7.75 21.15
N ALA A 553 1.48 7.53 21.97
CA ALA A 553 0.27 8.37 22.02
C ALA A 553 0.63 9.81 22.38
N ILE A 554 1.36 10.03 23.49
CA ILE A 554 1.83 11.34 23.94
C ILE A 554 2.58 12.05 22.82
N LYS A 555 3.50 11.37 22.15
CA LYS A 555 4.34 12.01 21.13
C LYS A 555 3.57 12.37 19.86
N ASN A 556 2.69 11.49 19.39
CA ASN A 556 1.88 11.76 18.20
C ASN A 556 0.87 12.87 18.49
N CYS A 557 0.18 12.82 19.64
CA CYS A 557 -0.72 13.88 20.07
C CYS A 557 0.01 15.21 20.27
N THR A 558 1.21 15.22 20.89
CA THR A 558 2.01 16.44 21.06
C THR A 558 2.40 17.04 19.71
N THR A 559 2.76 16.20 18.72
CA THR A 559 3.06 16.66 17.36
C THR A 559 1.83 17.33 16.72
N MET A 560 0.65 16.70 16.84
CA MET A 560 -0.60 17.29 16.37
C MET A 560 -0.94 18.60 17.08
N ILE A 561 -0.72 18.68 18.39
CA ILE A 561 -0.93 19.89 19.20
C ILE A 561 -0.01 21.01 18.74
N ASP A 562 1.29 20.74 18.55
CA ASP A 562 2.27 21.72 18.10
C ASP A 562 1.96 22.20 16.67
N GLU A 563 1.58 21.31 15.76
CA GLU A 563 1.14 21.67 14.40
C GLU A 563 -0.11 22.56 14.42
N THR A 564 -1.06 22.26 15.29
CA THR A 564 -2.28 23.05 15.48
C THR A 564 -1.96 24.42 16.08
N ALA A 565 -1.12 24.46 17.12
CA ALA A 565 -0.72 25.69 17.81
C ALA A 565 0.13 26.62 16.93
N ALA A 566 0.80 26.08 15.91
CA ALA A 566 1.53 26.86 14.92
C ALA A 566 0.62 27.54 13.87
N SER A 567 -0.67 27.18 13.81
CA SER A 567 -1.63 27.81 12.89
C SER A 567 -1.90 29.28 13.23
N LYS A 568 -2.41 30.04 12.24
CA LYS A 568 -2.78 31.46 12.41
C LYS A 568 -4.16 31.64 13.08
N SER A 569 -4.86 30.56 13.43
CA SER A 569 -6.21 30.62 13.99
C SER A 569 -6.23 30.73 15.51
N ASP A 570 -7.34 31.25 16.03
CA ASP A 570 -7.61 31.22 17.47
C ASP A 570 -8.08 29.84 17.94
N TYR A 571 -8.07 29.60 19.26
CA TYR A 571 -8.58 28.37 19.86
C TYR A 571 -10.08 28.18 19.57
N HIS A 572 -10.44 26.94 19.22
CA HIS A 572 -11.82 26.49 19.08
C HIS A 572 -12.04 25.16 19.81
N SER A 573 -13.23 24.99 20.40
CA SER A 573 -13.65 23.82 21.17
C SER A 573 -13.41 22.47 20.46
N LEU A 574 -13.65 22.44 19.15
CA LEU A 574 -13.44 21.27 18.28
C LEU A 574 -12.01 20.70 18.33
N LEU A 575 -10.98 21.53 18.55
CA LEU A 575 -9.60 21.06 18.67
C LEU A 575 -9.44 20.10 19.85
N THR A 576 -10.12 20.41 20.95
CA THR A 576 -10.15 19.56 22.16
C THR A 576 -10.87 18.25 21.88
N LYS A 577 -12.01 18.32 21.18
CA LYS A 577 -12.77 17.12 20.80
C LYS A 577 -11.96 16.18 19.91
N GLN A 578 -11.34 16.70 18.84
CA GLN A 578 -10.48 15.93 17.93
C GLN A 578 -9.28 15.32 18.66
N LEU A 579 -8.67 16.07 19.59
CA LEU A 579 -7.58 15.55 20.40
C LEU A 579 -8.04 14.38 21.28
N ILE A 580 -9.21 14.49 21.93
CA ILE A 580 -9.77 13.43 22.78
C ILE A 580 -10.07 12.18 21.93
N GLU A 581 -10.74 12.35 20.79
CA GLU A 581 -11.02 11.24 19.85
C GLU A 581 -9.72 10.55 19.41
N LYS A 582 -8.66 11.33 19.16
CA LYS A 582 -7.35 10.78 18.79
C LYS A 582 -6.70 10.01 19.93
N ILE A 583 -6.82 10.48 21.17
CA ILE A 583 -6.33 9.76 22.34
C ILE A 583 -7.10 8.44 22.51
N ASP A 584 -8.42 8.46 22.30
CA ASP A 584 -9.28 7.27 22.39
C ASP A 584 -8.86 6.17 21.40
N GLU A 585 -8.49 6.54 20.16
CA GLU A 585 -7.95 5.58 19.17
C GLU A 585 -6.71 4.84 19.67
N TYR A 586 -5.82 5.52 20.41
CA TYR A 586 -4.63 4.88 21.00
C TYR A 586 -4.98 3.99 22.20
N ILE A 587 -5.99 4.36 22.97
CA ILE A 587 -6.39 3.66 24.20
C ILE A 587 -7.22 2.40 23.89
N GLN A 588 -8.05 2.41 22.84
CA GLN A 588 -8.91 1.28 22.44
C GLN A 588 -8.15 -0.04 22.25
N ASN A 589 -6.84 0.02 21.98
CA ASN A 589 -5.99 -1.17 21.80
C ASN A 589 -5.20 -1.57 23.06
N SER A 590 -5.37 -0.89 24.19
CA SER A 590 -4.65 -1.14 25.43
C SER A 590 -5.54 -1.90 26.44
N LYS A 591 -5.14 -3.09 26.90
CA LYS A 591 -5.84 -3.82 27.99
C LYS A 591 -5.47 -3.24 29.36
N THR A 592 -5.52 -1.92 29.48
CA THR A 592 -5.24 -1.13 30.69
C THR A 592 -6.55 -0.81 31.43
N ASN A 593 -6.46 -0.41 32.70
CA ASN A 593 -7.65 -0.04 33.46
C ASN A 593 -8.11 1.39 33.17
N ILE A 594 -9.30 1.75 33.66
CA ILE A 594 -9.89 3.08 33.43
C ILE A 594 -9.04 4.22 34.01
N THR A 595 -8.25 3.97 35.05
CA THR A 595 -7.34 4.95 35.66
C THR A 595 -6.16 5.28 34.73
N PHE A 596 -5.67 4.31 33.94
CA PHE A 596 -4.67 4.60 32.91
C PHE A 596 -5.22 5.52 31.83
N GLU A 597 -6.45 5.27 31.37
CA GLU A 597 -7.13 6.12 30.40
C GLU A 597 -7.27 7.56 30.91
N VAL A 598 -7.72 7.72 32.16
CA VAL A 598 -7.87 9.03 32.81
C VAL A 598 -6.52 9.75 32.94
N ASP A 599 -5.50 9.08 33.49
CA ASP A 599 -4.17 9.67 33.70
C ASP A 599 -3.53 10.09 32.36
N LEU A 600 -3.65 9.28 31.31
CA LEU A 600 -3.10 9.58 29.98
C LEU A 600 -3.83 10.75 29.30
N LYS A 601 -5.17 10.77 29.35
CA LYS A 601 -5.97 11.89 28.84
C LYS A 601 -5.64 13.19 29.57
N LEU A 602 -5.57 13.17 30.90
CA LEU A 602 -5.19 14.34 31.70
C LEU A 602 -3.79 14.85 31.32
N TYR A 603 -2.84 13.94 31.15
CA TYR A 603 -1.47 14.27 30.78
C TYR A 603 -1.41 15.00 29.42
N ILE A 604 -2.02 14.42 28.38
CA ILE A 604 -1.99 14.98 27.02
C ILE A 604 -2.82 16.26 26.94
N CYS A 605 -4.01 16.28 27.54
CA CYS A 605 -4.85 17.49 27.59
C CYS A 605 -4.16 18.62 28.37
N GLY A 606 -3.38 18.33 29.41
CA GLY A 606 -2.59 19.34 30.12
C GLY A 606 -1.54 20.01 29.23
N ILE A 607 -0.83 19.24 28.40
CA ILE A 607 0.08 19.77 27.36
C ILE A 607 -0.69 20.65 26.38
N ALA A 608 -1.81 20.14 25.86
CA ALA A 608 -2.65 20.85 24.90
C ALA A 608 -3.20 22.16 25.46
N THR A 609 -3.67 22.18 26.70
CA THR A 609 -4.19 23.40 27.34
C THR A 609 -3.15 24.50 27.39
N ARG A 610 -1.90 24.18 27.76
CA ARG A 610 -0.81 25.18 27.76
C ARG A 610 -0.54 25.73 26.37
N LYS A 611 -0.44 24.84 25.37
CA LYS A 611 -0.16 25.21 23.98
C LYS A 611 -1.29 26.00 23.33
N PHE A 612 -2.54 25.61 23.57
CA PHE A 612 -3.70 26.31 23.03
C PHE A 612 -3.95 27.66 23.72
N LEU A 613 -3.60 27.78 25.01
CA LEU A 613 -3.60 29.07 25.70
C LEU A 613 -2.53 30.01 25.13
N GLU A 614 -1.33 29.49 24.85
CA GLU A 614 -0.26 30.23 24.18
C GLU A 614 -0.70 30.68 22.77
N MET A 615 -1.32 29.78 22.00
CA MET A 615 -1.90 30.08 20.68
C MET A 615 -2.95 31.20 20.75
N HIS A 616 -3.87 31.14 21.71
CA HIS A 616 -4.90 32.18 21.89
C HIS A 616 -4.28 33.53 22.27
N ARG A 617 -3.32 33.56 23.20
CA ARG A 617 -2.62 34.79 23.58
C ARG A 617 -1.84 35.39 22.41
N LYS A 618 -1.19 34.55 21.61
CA LYS A 618 -0.51 34.97 20.38
C LYS A 618 -1.50 35.58 19.39
N PHE A 619 -2.65 34.93 19.18
CA PHE A 619 -3.72 35.47 18.33
C PHE A 619 -4.20 36.85 18.80
N LEU A 620 -4.43 37.02 20.12
CA LEU A 620 -4.81 38.32 20.69
C LEU A 620 -3.72 39.39 20.50
N ALA A 621 -2.44 39.01 20.65
CA ALA A 621 -1.32 39.92 20.49
C ALA A 621 -1.05 40.33 19.03
N ASP A 622 -1.28 39.42 18.09
CA ASP A 622 -1.15 39.62 16.64
C ASP A 622 -2.32 40.46 16.08
N LYS A 623 -3.50 40.35 16.70
CA LYS A 623 -4.73 41.09 16.33
C LYS A 623 -5.04 42.26 17.27
N ASP A 624 -4.01 42.79 17.92
CA ASP A 624 -4.14 43.96 18.80
C ASP A 624 -4.61 45.18 18.00
N PRO A 625 -5.79 45.76 18.32
CA PRO A 625 -6.33 46.89 17.57
C PRO A 625 -5.43 48.13 17.58
N LEU A 626 -4.69 48.38 18.66
CA LEU A 626 -3.80 49.53 18.76
C LEU A 626 -2.59 49.37 17.84
N LYS A 627 -1.97 48.18 17.85
CA LYS A 627 -0.87 47.89 16.92
C LYS A 627 -1.33 47.92 15.47
N HIS A 628 -2.53 47.41 15.19
CA HIS A 628 -3.11 47.43 13.86
C HIS A 628 -3.37 48.87 13.38
N LEU A 629 -3.97 49.73 14.22
CA LEU A 629 -4.20 51.13 13.87
C LEU A 629 -2.91 51.91 13.70
N GLU A 630 -1.93 51.72 14.59
CA GLU A 630 -0.65 52.43 14.50
C GLU A 630 0.10 52.06 13.20
N ALA A 631 0.00 50.82 12.73
CA ALA A 631 0.53 50.41 11.43
C ALA A 631 -0.16 51.14 10.25
N LEU A 632 -1.42 51.54 10.41
CA LEU A 632 -2.20 52.26 9.39
C LEU A 632 -2.05 53.78 9.48
N LYS A 633 -1.41 54.31 10.54
CA LYS A 633 -1.31 55.75 10.81
C LYS A 633 -0.74 56.55 9.65
N SER A 634 0.35 56.05 9.04
CA SER A 634 0.99 56.73 7.91
C SER A 634 0.09 56.80 6.69
N GLU A 635 -0.75 55.78 6.48
CA GLU A 635 -1.70 55.75 5.37
C GLU A 635 -2.80 56.80 5.56
N PHE A 636 -3.44 56.81 6.74
CA PHE A 636 -4.45 57.81 7.09
C PHE A 636 -3.91 59.25 7.03
N LEU A 637 -2.67 59.48 7.48
CA LEU A 637 -2.03 60.79 7.39
C LEU A 637 -1.81 61.21 5.93
N SER A 638 -1.33 60.29 5.09
CA SER A 638 -1.09 60.57 3.67
C SER A 638 -2.39 60.87 2.92
N GLU A 639 -3.46 60.15 3.23
CA GLU A 639 -4.78 60.32 2.65
C GLU A 639 -5.41 61.64 3.09
N PHE A 640 -5.29 62.01 4.37
CA PHE A 640 -5.69 63.30 4.89
C PHE A 640 -5.03 64.47 4.13
N ILE A 641 -3.71 64.40 3.91
CA ILE A 641 -2.97 65.44 3.19
C ILE A 641 -3.43 65.52 1.72
N ASP A 642 -3.62 64.38 1.05
CA ASP A 642 -4.09 64.38 -0.34
C ASP A 642 -5.49 64.95 -0.49
N LEU A 643 -6.42 64.57 0.40
CA LEU A 643 -7.81 65.04 0.38
C LEU A 643 -7.90 66.54 0.67
N TYR A 644 -6.96 67.10 1.45
CA TYR A 644 -6.82 68.53 1.66
C TYR A 644 -6.28 69.23 0.40
N ARG A 645 -5.27 68.66 -0.25
CA ARG A 645 -4.57 69.24 -1.42
C ARG A 645 -5.19 68.93 -2.78
N SER A 646 -6.23 68.08 -2.84
CA SER A 646 -6.89 67.63 -4.09
C SER A 646 -5.94 66.98 -5.11
N LYS A 647 -4.98 66.16 -4.64
CA LYS A 647 -4.03 65.44 -5.52
C LYS A 647 -4.69 64.23 -6.20
N ASP A 648 -4.22 63.87 -7.39
CA ASP A 648 -4.64 62.63 -8.06
C ASP A 648 -4.15 61.41 -7.26
N GLN A 649 -5.10 60.55 -6.86
CA GLN A 649 -4.86 59.37 -6.04
C GLN A 649 -4.77 58.07 -6.85
N CYS A 650 -4.98 58.10 -8.18
CA CYS A 650 -5.11 56.90 -9.02
C CYS A 650 -3.94 55.93 -8.84
N GLN A 651 -2.70 56.42 -8.98
CA GLN A 651 -1.50 55.59 -8.90
C GLN A 651 -1.31 54.96 -7.51
N ARG A 652 -1.52 55.74 -6.45
CA ARG A 652 -1.33 55.28 -5.08
C ARG A 652 -2.40 54.28 -4.65
N LYS A 653 -3.67 54.54 -4.97
CA LYS A 653 -4.77 53.63 -4.66
C LYS A 653 -4.63 52.31 -5.45
N ALA A 654 -4.18 52.37 -6.71
CA ALA A 654 -3.83 51.18 -7.47
C ALA A 654 -2.68 50.39 -6.82
N GLN A 655 -1.60 51.07 -6.42
CA GLN A 655 -0.46 50.45 -5.73
C GLN A 655 -0.86 49.82 -4.39
N ASN A 656 -1.66 50.52 -3.59
CA ASN A 656 -2.18 50.01 -2.31
C ASN A 656 -3.06 48.78 -2.53
N PHE A 657 -3.92 48.78 -3.54
CA PHE A 657 -4.72 47.60 -3.88
C PHE A 657 -3.85 46.39 -4.27
N THR A 658 -2.84 46.62 -5.09
CA THR A 658 -1.92 45.55 -5.49
C THR A 658 -1.09 45.02 -4.31
N GLN A 659 -0.57 45.89 -3.44
CA GLN A 659 0.36 45.50 -2.37
C GLN A 659 -0.35 45.00 -1.10
N LEU A 660 -1.47 45.61 -0.71
CA LEU A 660 -2.19 45.28 0.53
C LEU A 660 -3.26 44.20 0.32
N CYS A 661 -3.82 44.07 -0.88
CA CYS A 661 -4.84 43.05 -1.18
C CYS A 661 -4.29 41.90 -2.01
N LEU A 662 -3.79 42.19 -3.22
CA LEU A 662 -3.45 41.12 -4.17
C LEU A 662 -2.18 40.37 -3.79
N LYS A 663 -1.10 41.04 -3.38
CA LYS A 663 0.15 40.39 -2.98
C LYS A 663 -0.05 39.32 -1.88
N PRO A 664 -0.67 39.64 -0.73
CA PRO A 664 -0.93 38.63 0.30
C PRO A 664 -1.89 37.53 -0.18
N ALA A 665 -2.92 37.87 -0.96
CA ALA A 665 -3.88 36.88 -1.49
C ALA A 665 -3.23 35.89 -2.47
N VAL A 666 -2.37 36.37 -3.37
CA VAL A 666 -1.60 35.54 -4.32
C VAL A 666 -0.60 34.66 -3.58
N THR A 667 0.09 35.21 -2.57
CA THR A 667 1.04 34.45 -1.75
C THR A 667 0.35 33.31 -1.00
N GLU A 668 -0.80 33.59 -0.40
CA GLU A 668 -1.62 32.60 0.28
C GLU A 668 -2.13 31.53 -0.70
N TYR A 669 -2.61 31.91 -1.88
CA TYR A 669 -3.02 30.97 -2.94
C TYR A 669 -1.89 30.01 -3.35
N ILE A 670 -0.67 30.52 -3.55
CA ILE A 670 0.48 29.68 -3.88
C ILE A 670 0.76 28.71 -2.73
N ASN A 671 0.78 29.19 -1.47
CA ASN A 671 1.04 28.34 -0.31
C ASN A 671 -0.03 27.25 -0.13
N GLN A 672 -1.31 27.57 -0.38
CA GLN A 672 -2.40 26.61 -0.26
C GLN A 672 -2.30 25.51 -1.33
N SER A 673 -1.98 25.89 -2.57
CA SER A 673 -2.07 25.00 -3.74
C SER A 673 -0.77 24.26 -4.11
N ILE A 674 0.40 24.70 -3.64
CA ILE A 674 1.69 24.10 -4.04
C ILE A 674 1.93 22.71 -3.41
N GLY A 675 1.22 22.38 -2.32
CA GLY A 675 1.39 21.10 -1.61
C GLY A 675 1.07 19.88 -2.48
N THR A 676 0.00 19.93 -3.27
CA THR A 676 -0.41 18.84 -4.19
C THR A 676 0.55 18.72 -5.37
N ASP A 677 1.03 19.84 -5.91
CA ASP A 677 2.03 19.89 -6.97
C ASP A 677 3.38 19.28 -6.55
N ILE A 678 3.80 19.45 -5.29
CA ILE A 678 5.02 18.83 -4.75
C ILE A 678 4.88 17.30 -4.74
N VAL A 679 3.72 16.78 -4.33
CA VAL A 679 3.43 15.33 -4.38
C VAL A 679 3.50 14.83 -5.82
N GLU A 680 2.83 15.52 -6.75
CA GLU A 680 2.81 15.14 -8.16
C GLU A 680 4.21 15.18 -8.79
N ALA A 681 5.03 16.19 -8.48
CA ALA A 681 6.40 16.27 -8.97
C ALA A 681 7.25 15.07 -8.51
N ILE A 682 7.07 14.59 -7.28
CA ILE A 682 7.76 13.39 -6.79
C ILE A 682 7.24 12.14 -7.51
N LEU A 683 5.92 11.98 -7.61
CA LEU A 683 5.28 10.82 -8.25
C LEU A 683 5.54 10.74 -9.76
N ASN A 684 5.87 11.85 -10.42
CA ASN A 684 6.22 11.91 -11.85
C ASN A 684 7.73 11.95 -12.10
N SER A 685 8.56 11.87 -11.06
CA SER A 685 10.02 11.88 -11.17
C SER A 685 10.60 10.45 -11.28
N LYS A 686 11.94 10.36 -11.28
CA LYS A 686 12.67 9.09 -11.13
C LYS A 686 12.30 8.31 -9.87
N HIS A 687 11.74 8.98 -8.86
CA HIS A 687 11.30 8.37 -7.59
C HIS A 687 9.88 7.79 -7.66
N SER A 688 9.20 7.83 -8.82
CA SER A 688 7.86 7.28 -8.99
C SER A 688 7.75 5.82 -8.57
N THR A 689 8.76 5.02 -8.89
CA THR A 689 8.86 3.60 -8.54
C THR A 689 8.97 3.39 -7.04
N GLU A 690 9.70 4.23 -6.31
CA GLU A 690 9.84 4.19 -4.85
C GLU A 690 8.50 4.30 -4.12
N TYR A 691 7.55 5.07 -4.65
CA TYR A 691 6.22 5.27 -4.09
C TYR A 691 5.13 4.49 -4.85
N SER A 692 5.52 3.57 -5.73
CA SER A 692 4.59 2.84 -6.61
C SER A 692 3.91 1.66 -5.91
N SER A 693 4.63 0.95 -5.04
CA SER A 693 4.11 -0.14 -4.21
C SER A 693 4.73 -0.12 -2.81
N ARG A 694 4.07 -0.80 -1.87
CA ARG A 694 4.55 -0.91 -0.48
C ARG A 694 5.82 -1.75 -0.41
N SER A 695 5.85 -2.85 -1.15
CA SER A 695 6.99 -3.76 -1.27
C SER A 695 8.25 -3.00 -1.70
N TYR A 696 8.13 -2.20 -2.77
CA TYR A 696 9.24 -1.42 -3.29
C TYR A 696 9.67 -0.29 -2.35
N PHE A 697 8.71 0.37 -1.69
CA PHE A 697 9.00 1.38 -0.67
C PHE A 697 9.76 0.80 0.54
N GLN A 698 9.32 -0.35 1.05
CA GLN A 698 9.97 -1.06 2.15
C GLN A 698 11.38 -1.51 1.78
N TYR A 699 11.57 -2.05 0.58
CA TYR A 699 12.88 -2.40 0.05
C TYR A 699 13.85 -1.21 0.10
N ASN A 700 13.43 -0.03 -0.37
CA ASN A 700 14.31 1.15 -0.39
C ASN A 700 14.70 1.61 1.02
N ILE A 701 13.77 1.55 1.99
CA ILE A 701 14.11 1.82 3.39
C ILE A 701 15.12 0.80 3.91
N LEU A 702 14.87 -0.50 3.73
CA LEU A 702 15.75 -1.56 4.21
C LEU A 702 17.14 -1.50 3.56
N LYS A 703 17.21 -1.15 2.28
CA LYS A 703 18.47 -0.90 1.56
C LYS A 703 19.24 0.26 2.21
N GLU A 704 18.60 1.41 2.47
CA GLU A 704 19.27 2.54 3.14
C GLU A 704 19.72 2.17 4.57
N LEU A 705 18.93 1.38 5.30
CA LEU A 705 19.29 0.91 6.64
C LEU A 705 20.56 0.05 6.62
N LEU A 706 20.65 -0.85 5.64
CA LEU A 706 21.83 -1.69 5.41
C LEU A 706 23.03 -0.86 4.96
N GLU A 707 22.85 0.17 4.14
CA GLU A 707 23.93 1.06 3.74
C GLU A 707 24.50 1.86 4.94
N LYS A 708 23.62 2.31 5.84
CA LYS A 708 23.98 3.16 7.00
C LYS A 708 24.57 2.39 8.19
N GLU A 709 24.27 1.10 8.33
CA GLU A 709 24.79 0.20 9.39
C GLU A 709 24.70 0.79 10.81
N LYS A 710 23.53 1.31 11.17
CA LYS A 710 23.27 1.87 12.51
C LYS A 710 22.17 1.09 13.21
N PHE A 711 22.54 0.37 14.28
CA PHE A 711 21.62 -0.35 15.18
C PHE A 711 20.37 0.46 15.55
N THR A 712 20.55 1.73 15.95
CA THR A 712 19.44 2.59 16.39
C THR A 712 18.39 2.85 15.31
N LEU A 713 18.75 2.74 14.02
CA LEU A 713 17.80 2.85 12.92
C LEU A 713 17.03 1.54 12.72
N PHE A 714 17.69 0.39 12.79
CA PHE A 714 17.04 -0.93 12.75
C PHE A 714 16.05 -1.10 13.92
N PHE A 715 16.48 -0.76 15.13
CA PHE A 715 15.63 -0.80 16.33
C PHE A 715 14.40 0.10 16.17
N LYS A 716 14.56 1.33 15.65
CA LYS A 716 13.45 2.24 15.35
C LYS A 716 12.57 1.74 14.22
N TYR A 717 13.10 1.05 13.22
CA TYR A 717 12.31 0.47 12.13
C TYR A 717 11.39 -0.62 12.66
N ILE A 718 11.87 -1.45 13.58
CA ILE A 718 11.12 -2.56 14.17
C ILE A 718 10.05 -2.05 15.15
N HIS A 719 10.42 -1.17 16.09
CA HIS A 719 9.54 -0.74 17.20
C HIS A 719 8.81 0.58 16.97
N ASN A 720 9.24 1.39 16.00
CA ASN A 720 8.69 2.73 15.72
C ASN A 720 8.54 2.95 14.20
N TYR A 721 7.99 1.96 13.49
CA TYR A 721 7.92 1.92 12.03
C TYR A 721 7.28 3.19 11.45
N GLU A 722 6.05 3.54 11.85
CA GLU A 722 5.32 4.73 11.38
C GLU A 722 6.16 6.00 11.46
N ARG A 723 6.79 6.23 12.62
CA ARG A 723 7.58 7.44 12.87
C ARG A 723 8.84 7.47 12.02
N LEU A 724 9.50 6.33 11.85
CA LEU A 724 10.68 6.23 11.00
C LEU A 724 10.31 6.54 9.55
N VAL A 725 9.22 5.95 9.06
CA VAL A 725 8.73 6.16 7.69
C VAL A 725 8.37 7.63 7.46
N LYS A 726 7.58 8.27 8.34
CA LYS A 726 7.24 9.71 8.21
C LYS A 726 8.49 10.59 8.13
N LYS A 727 9.49 10.33 8.99
CA LYS A 727 10.77 11.06 8.99
C LYS A 727 11.58 10.80 7.73
N TRP A 728 11.57 9.56 7.24
CA TRP A 728 12.26 9.17 6.03
C TRP A 728 11.68 9.90 4.82
N ILE A 729 10.36 9.86 4.65
CA ILE A 729 9.66 10.54 3.55
C ILE A 729 9.91 12.05 3.60
N ARG A 730 9.79 12.69 4.77
CA ARG A 730 10.06 14.13 4.89
C ARG A 730 11.49 14.47 4.46
N ARG A 731 12.49 13.68 4.87
CA ARG A 731 13.88 13.89 4.45
C ARG A 731 14.05 13.68 2.94
N HIS A 732 13.40 12.65 2.39
CA HIS A 732 13.45 12.34 0.98
C HIS A 732 12.88 13.50 0.14
N VAL A 733 11.69 14.01 0.49
CA VAL A 733 11.07 15.18 -0.15
C VAL A 733 12.03 16.37 -0.17
N ILE A 734 12.64 16.69 0.98
CA ILE A 734 13.61 17.80 1.07
C ILE A 734 14.79 17.56 0.11
N GLN A 735 15.38 16.37 0.14
CA GLN A 735 16.54 16.03 -0.69
C GLN A 735 16.24 16.06 -2.19
N SER A 736 15.07 15.58 -2.63
CA SER A 736 14.67 15.57 -4.04
C SER A 736 14.57 17.00 -4.60
N PHE A 737 14.02 17.95 -3.84
CA PHE A 737 13.91 19.36 -4.26
C PHE A 737 15.19 20.17 -4.08
N SER A 738 16.14 19.68 -3.27
CA SER A 738 17.47 20.30 -3.18
C SER A 738 18.41 19.89 -4.32
N LYS A 739 18.16 18.77 -5.01
CA LYS A 739 19.08 18.18 -6.00
C LYS A 739 18.53 18.14 -7.43
N ASP A 740 17.29 17.67 -7.60
CA ASP A 740 16.79 17.22 -8.91
C ASP A 740 15.52 17.97 -9.36
N LEU A 741 14.64 18.33 -8.42
CA LEU A 741 13.36 18.99 -8.70
C LEU A 741 13.43 20.48 -8.38
N SER A 742 12.85 21.32 -9.26
CA SER A 742 12.84 22.77 -9.06
C SER A 742 11.54 23.24 -8.40
N LEU A 743 11.63 23.66 -7.14
CA LEU A 743 10.51 24.28 -6.40
C LEU A 743 10.10 25.62 -7.03
N SER A 744 11.08 26.43 -7.46
CA SER A 744 10.82 27.72 -8.10
C SER A 744 10.02 27.56 -9.40
N LYS A 745 10.30 26.51 -10.20
CA LYS A 745 9.51 26.20 -11.40
C LYS A 745 8.04 25.91 -11.09
N LEU A 746 7.76 25.15 -10.02
CA LEU A 746 6.38 24.87 -9.61
C LEU A 746 5.66 26.15 -9.14
N LYS A 747 6.32 26.94 -8.27
CA LYS A 747 5.78 28.23 -7.79
C LYS A 747 5.51 29.20 -8.94
N ARG A 748 6.41 29.30 -9.93
CA ARG A 748 6.22 30.14 -11.14
C ARG A 748 5.04 29.69 -11.99
N LYS A 749 4.80 28.38 -12.12
CA LYS A 749 3.63 27.86 -12.86
C LYS A 749 2.33 28.29 -12.19
N LYS A 750 2.24 28.18 -10.86
CA LYS A 750 1.09 28.66 -10.08
C LYS A 750 0.93 30.18 -10.18
N LEU A 751 2.03 30.91 -10.09
CA LEU A 751 2.05 32.37 -10.24
C LEU A 751 1.52 32.79 -11.63
N ALA A 752 1.97 32.16 -12.70
CA ALA A 752 1.50 32.46 -14.05
C ALA A 752 -0.01 32.22 -14.19
N PHE A 753 -0.49 31.08 -13.69
CA PHE A 753 -1.92 30.72 -13.73
C PHE A 753 -2.79 31.72 -12.95
N ILE A 754 -2.39 32.13 -11.74
CA ILE A 754 -3.19 33.08 -10.96
C ILE A 754 -3.17 34.49 -11.56
N PHE A 755 -2.04 34.92 -12.14
CA PHE A 755 -1.97 36.21 -12.83
C PHE A 755 -2.85 36.25 -14.08
N GLU A 756 -2.95 35.14 -14.83
CA GLU A 756 -3.90 35.02 -15.94
C GLU A 756 -5.35 35.23 -15.46
N LYS A 757 -5.71 34.63 -14.32
CA LYS A 757 -7.05 34.80 -13.73
C LYS A 757 -7.30 36.22 -13.20
N ILE A 758 -6.28 36.88 -12.66
CA ILE A 758 -6.39 38.28 -12.20
C ILE A 758 -6.55 39.22 -13.41
N GLU A 759 -5.77 39.02 -14.47
CA GLU A 759 -5.88 39.81 -15.70
C GLU A 759 -7.25 39.63 -16.35
N GLU A 760 -7.76 38.39 -16.44
CA GLU A 760 -9.12 38.07 -16.89
C GLU A 760 -10.17 38.81 -16.03
N ALA A 761 -10.04 38.79 -14.71
CA ALA A 761 -10.96 39.47 -13.81
C ALA A 761 -10.93 41.01 -13.98
N VAL A 762 -9.75 41.59 -14.23
CA VAL A 762 -9.61 43.03 -14.52
C VAL A 762 -10.30 43.39 -15.84
N GLU A 763 -10.19 42.57 -16.88
CA GLU A 763 -10.89 42.81 -18.14
C GLU A 763 -12.41 42.72 -17.99
N VAL A 764 -12.92 41.68 -17.32
CA VAL A 764 -14.36 41.53 -17.07
C VAL A 764 -14.93 42.65 -16.20
N SER A 765 -14.15 43.15 -15.23
CA SER A 765 -14.60 44.20 -14.31
C SER A 765 -14.83 45.57 -14.96
N GLN A 766 -14.27 45.81 -16.15
CA GLN A 766 -14.39 47.09 -16.88
C GLN A 766 -15.77 47.31 -17.52
N CYS A 767 -16.67 46.32 -17.49
CA CYS A 767 -18.01 46.40 -18.05
C CYS A 767 -19.11 46.41 -16.96
N GLY A 768 -20.21 47.09 -17.23
CA GLY A 768 -21.44 47.05 -16.43
C GLY A 768 -22.25 45.76 -16.64
N GLU A 769 -23.35 45.59 -15.89
CA GLU A 769 -24.26 44.43 -16.00
C GLU A 769 -24.93 44.30 -17.38
N ASP A 770 -24.99 45.41 -18.12
CA ASP A 770 -25.48 45.55 -19.49
C ASP A 770 -24.43 45.23 -20.57
N GLY A 771 -23.20 44.91 -20.17
CA GLY A 771 -22.08 44.58 -21.07
C GLY A 771 -21.36 45.80 -21.67
N ASN A 772 -21.75 47.02 -21.30
CA ASN A 772 -21.13 48.24 -21.79
C ASN A 772 -19.91 48.66 -20.93
N PRO A 773 -18.88 49.31 -21.50
CA PRO A 773 -17.74 49.83 -20.73
C PRO A 773 -18.17 50.84 -19.67
N LEU A 774 -17.55 50.77 -18.49
CA LEU A 774 -17.81 51.70 -17.39
C LEU A 774 -17.43 53.15 -17.77
N PRO A 775 -18.27 54.15 -17.43
CA PRO A 775 -17.95 55.56 -17.61
C PRO A 775 -16.66 55.98 -16.90
N ASN A 776 -15.96 57.00 -17.41
CA ASN A 776 -14.75 57.51 -16.77
C ASN A 776 -15.07 58.51 -15.64
N ASN A 777 -15.61 58.03 -14.52
CA ASN A 777 -15.89 58.83 -13.33
C ASN A 777 -15.55 58.07 -12.03
N ALA A 778 -15.63 58.73 -10.86
CA ALA A 778 -15.27 58.16 -9.57
C ALA A 778 -16.22 57.06 -9.07
N GLU A 779 -17.52 57.17 -9.38
CA GLU A 779 -18.51 56.14 -9.05
C GLU A 779 -18.19 54.83 -9.79
N SER A 780 -17.84 54.93 -11.07
CA SER A 780 -17.42 53.80 -11.90
C SER A 780 -16.14 53.13 -11.41
N THR A 781 -15.18 53.87 -10.83
CA THR A 781 -14.01 53.26 -10.16
C THR A 781 -14.43 52.38 -8.98
N THR A 782 -15.43 52.81 -8.20
CA THR A 782 -15.95 52.03 -7.07
C THR A 782 -16.67 50.77 -7.55
N VAL A 783 -17.42 50.87 -8.65
CA VAL A 783 -18.08 49.73 -9.30
C VAL A 783 -17.06 48.76 -9.89
N LEU A 784 -16.00 49.25 -10.54
CA LEU A 784 -14.88 48.45 -11.06
C LEU A 784 -14.25 47.62 -9.96
N ILE A 785 -13.90 48.24 -8.82
CA ILE A 785 -13.32 47.53 -7.67
C ILE A 785 -14.30 46.47 -7.18
N GLN A 786 -15.59 46.79 -7.04
CA GLN A 786 -16.59 45.83 -6.57
C GLN A 786 -16.76 44.64 -7.53
N ASN A 787 -16.76 44.87 -8.84
CA ASN A 787 -16.83 43.83 -9.86
C ASN A 787 -15.56 42.96 -9.84
N LEU A 788 -14.38 43.57 -9.71
CA LEU A 788 -13.11 42.87 -9.58
C LEU A 788 -13.09 41.96 -8.34
N CYS A 789 -13.57 42.44 -7.19
CA CYS A 789 -13.68 41.64 -5.97
C CYS A 789 -14.63 40.46 -6.15
N LYS A 790 -15.80 40.69 -6.75
CA LYS A 790 -16.77 39.64 -7.05
C LYS A 790 -16.20 38.57 -7.99
N ALA A 791 -15.42 38.97 -8.98
CA ALA A 791 -14.78 38.03 -9.91
C ALA A 791 -13.67 37.21 -9.21
N LEU A 792 -12.87 37.87 -8.35
CA LEU A 792 -11.77 37.24 -7.63
C LEU A 792 -12.20 36.41 -6.42
N SER A 793 -13.40 36.64 -5.88
CA SER A 793 -13.89 35.99 -4.65
C SER A 793 -14.06 34.47 -4.76
N LYS A 794 -14.06 33.92 -5.98
CA LYS A 794 -14.09 32.47 -6.23
C LYS A 794 -12.69 31.87 -6.45
N VAL A 795 -11.67 32.71 -6.55
CA VAL A 795 -10.31 32.33 -6.98
C VAL A 795 -9.29 32.52 -5.85
N ILE A 796 -9.35 33.65 -5.14
CA ILE A 796 -8.42 34.00 -4.06
C ILE A 796 -9.15 34.55 -2.83
N THR A 797 -8.55 34.36 -1.66
CA THR A 797 -9.05 34.96 -0.42
C THR A 797 -8.67 36.44 -0.37
N LEU A 798 -9.67 37.32 -0.30
CA LEU A 798 -9.46 38.77 -0.29
C LEU A 798 -9.51 39.31 1.16
N PRO A 799 -8.54 40.15 1.57
CA PRO A 799 -8.59 40.80 2.88
C PRO A 799 -9.67 41.89 2.90
N MET A 800 -10.83 41.56 3.47
CA MET A 800 -12.02 42.44 3.46
C MET A 800 -11.79 43.75 4.21
N ASP A 801 -10.92 43.75 5.23
CA ASP A 801 -10.55 44.96 5.97
C ASP A 801 -9.73 45.95 5.12
N ALA A 802 -8.79 45.45 4.31
CA ALA A 802 -8.03 46.26 3.38
C ALA A 802 -8.89 46.77 2.22
N MET A 803 -9.90 45.99 1.84
CA MET A 803 -10.87 46.33 0.80
C MET A 803 -11.73 47.53 1.18
N ASP A 804 -12.31 47.52 2.38
CA ASP A 804 -13.14 48.62 2.89
C ASP A 804 -12.34 49.94 2.95
N ARG A 805 -11.05 49.88 3.34
CA ARG A 805 -10.15 51.03 3.37
C ARG A 805 -9.85 51.61 1.99
N ILE A 806 -9.63 50.78 0.98
CA ILE A 806 -9.36 51.26 -0.40
C ILE A 806 -10.61 51.91 -1.01
N ARG A 807 -11.80 51.44 -0.62
CA ARG A 807 -13.08 52.03 -1.04
C ARG A 807 -13.34 53.39 -0.39
N PHE A 808 -12.76 53.68 0.77
CA PHE A 808 -12.92 54.97 1.43
C PHE A 808 -12.41 56.12 0.54
N GLN A 809 -13.31 57.09 0.30
CA GLN A 809 -13.14 58.34 -0.45
C GLN A 809 -12.31 58.23 -1.74
N ASN A 810 -12.53 57.18 -2.54
CA ASN A 810 -11.84 57.07 -3.83
C ASN A 810 -12.38 58.10 -4.84
N THR A 811 -11.65 59.21 -5.04
CA THR A 811 -11.97 60.22 -6.05
C THR A 811 -11.31 59.98 -7.41
N SER A 812 -10.67 58.82 -7.60
CA SER A 812 -9.94 58.46 -8.83
C SER A 812 -10.88 58.25 -10.02
N LEU A 813 -10.45 58.67 -11.20
CA LEU A 813 -11.16 58.39 -12.46
C LEU A 813 -10.92 56.93 -12.90
N CYS A 814 -11.95 56.29 -13.46
CA CYS A 814 -11.95 54.85 -13.76
C CYS A 814 -10.87 54.43 -14.77
N THR A 815 -10.68 55.17 -15.86
CA THR A 815 -9.70 54.83 -16.90
C THR A 815 -8.25 55.01 -16.42
N PRO A 816 -7.87 56.14 -15.80
CA PRO A 816 -6.53 56.30 -15.21
C PRO A 816 -6.24 55.28 -14.10
N PHE A 817 -7.21 54.97 -13.24
CA PHE A 817 -7.06 53.94 -12.21
C PHE A 817 -6.77 52.57 -12.82
N THR A 818 -7.54 52.16 -13.83
CA THR A 818 -7.38 50.86 -14.50
C THR A 818 -6.01 50.71 -15.17
N ASN A 819 -5.52 51.77 -15.82
CA ASN A 819 -4.19 51.76 -16.45
C ASN A 819 -3.07 51.64 -15.40
N ASN A 820 -3.14 52.43 -14.32
CA ASN A 820 -2.19 52.33 -13.21
C ASN A 820 -2.22 50.94 -12.54
N LEU A 821 -3.41 50.35 -12.40
CA LEU A 821 -3.57 49.00 -11.86
C LEU A 821 -2.87 47.95 -12.75
N LYS A 822 -3.04 48.03 -14.08
CA LYS A 822 -2.35 47.14 -15.03
C LYS A 822 -0.83 47.27 -14.95
N GLU A 823 -0.28 48.47 -14.74
CA GLU A 823 1.16 48.66 -14.52
C GLU A 823 1.61 48.08 -13.18
N CYS A 824 0.90 48.38 -12.09
CA CYS A 824 1.21 47.85 -10.76
C CYS A 824 1.17 46.30 -10.72
N LEU A 825 0.27 45.68 -11.48
CA LEU A 825 0.20 44.22 -11.62
C LEU A 825 1.44 43.63 -12.29
N LYS A 826 1.97 44.27 -13.34
CA LYS A 826 3.21 43.82 -13.99
C LYS A 826 4.39 43.89 -13.03
N ASP A 827 4.50 44.98 -12.27
CA ASP A 827 5.55 45.17 -11.27
C ASP A 827 5.43 44.15 -10.13
N LEU A 828 4.21 43.89 -9.65
CA LEU A 828 3.96 42.87 -8.62
C LEU A 828 4.35 41.47 -9.11
N LYS A 829 3.99 41.11 -10.36
CA LYS A 829 4.34 39.81 -10.93
C LYS A 829 5.86 39.62 -10.92
N LYS A 830 6.60 40.61 -11.40
CA LYS A 830 8.06 40.59 -11.41
C LYS A 830 8.64 40.51 -10.00
N GLN A 831 8.10 41.30 -9.06
CA GLN A 831 8.51 41.27 -7.67
C GLN A 831 8.34 39.87 -7.06
N LEU A 832 7.21 39.20 -7.29
CA LEU A 832 6.93 37.86 -6.79
C LEU A 832 7.83 36.80 -7.48
N GLU A 833 8.12 36.94 -8.77
CA GLU A 833 9.08 36.07 -9.47
C GLU A 833 10.48 36.16 -8.84
N GLU A 834 10.95 37.37 -8.55
CA GLU A 834 12.24 37.58 -7.88
C GLU A 834 12.25 37.07 -6.43
N GLU A 835 11.14 37.22 -5.69
CA GLU A 835 10.99 36.66 -4.33
C GLU A 835 11.01 35.13 -4.35
N ILE A 836 10.35 34.50 -5.34
CA ILE A 836 10.38 33.04 -5.53
C ILE A 836 11.79 32.54 -5.85
N ASP A 837 12.55 33.29 -6.64
CA ASP A 837 13.93 32.92 -6.98
C ASP A 837 14.88 33.03 -5.79
N ARG A 838 14.61 33.97 -4.88
CA ARG A 838 15.34 34.11 -3.61
C ARG A 838 14.94 33.04 -2.59
N SER A 839 13.67 32.63 -2.53
CA SER A 839 13.13 31.62 -1.59
C SER A 839 12.98 30.25 -2.25
N SER A 840 14.09 29.52 -2.32
CA SER A 840 14.16 28.14 -2.85
C SER A 840 14.16 27.06 -1.75
N ASP A 841 14.10 27.43 -0.48
CA ASP A 841 14.11 26.44 0.61
C ASP A 841 12.76 25.71 0.71
N ILE A 842 12.82 24.42 0.38
CA ILE A 842 11.71 23.49 0.53
C ILE A 842 11.31 23.31 2.00
N SER A 843 12.26 23.41 2.94
CA SER A 843 12.01 23.20 4.36
C SER A 843 11.05 24.24 4.92
N GLU A 844 11.32 25.52 4.63
CA GLU A 844 10.44 26.64 4.96
C GLU A 844 9.08 26.49 4.27
N THR A 845 9.06 26.16 2.97
CA THR A 845 7.81 25.99 2.22
C THR A 845 6.92 24.89 2.83
N LEU A 846 7.50 23.78 3.27
CA LEU A 846 6.76 22.68 3.89
C LEU A 846 6.06 23.06 5.21
N GLU A 847 6.48 24.13 5.89
CA GLU A 847 5.83 24.64 7.10
C GLU A 847 4.50 25.33 6.79
N TYR A 848 4.42 26.03 5.65
CA TYR A 848 3.25 26.84 5.29
C TYR A 848 2.21 26.14 4.42
N VAL A 849 2.57 25.06 3.71
CA VAL A 849 1.61 24.38 2.82
C VAL A 849 0.44 23.75 3.55
N THR A 850 -0.78 23.91 3.00
CA THR A 850 -2.03 23.35 3.55
C THR A 850 -2.07 21.82 3.46
N VAL A 851 -1.69 21.28 2.30
CA VAL A 851 -1.52 19.84 2.08
C VAL A 851 -0.06 19.50 2.34
N LYS A 852 0.22 18.73 3.38
CA LYS A 852 1.59 18.31 3.74
C LYS A 852 2.03 17.15 2.82
N PRO A 853 3.00 17.35 1.90
CA PRO A 853 3.36 16.33 0.91
C PRO A 853 3.84 15.01 1.52
N HIS A 854 4.57 15.10 2.64
CA HIS A 854 5.08 13.92 3.34
C HIS A 854 3.97 13.09 4.01
N ASN A 855 2.85 13.69 4.41
CA ASN A 855 1.70 12.96 4.94
C ASN A 855 0.93 12.25 3.83
N GLU A 856 0.80 12.89 2.67
CA GLU A 856 0.18 12.29 1.49
C GLU A 856 0.97 11.10 0.94
N LEU A 857 2.28 11.28 0.76
CA LEU A 857 3.18 10.20 0.36
C LEU A 857 3.20 9.07 1.40
N PHE A 858 3.15 9.40 2.69
CA PHE A 858 3.04 8.41 3.77
C PHE A 858 1.76 7.59 3.66
N ARG A 859 0.61 8.24 3.49
CA ARG A 859 -0.69 7.57 3.37
C ARG A 859 -0.70 6.56 2.21
N ARG A 860 -0.07 6.92 1.09
CA ARG A 860 0.09 6.04 -0.08
C ARG A 860 0.82 4.74 0.25
N VAL A 861 1.99 4.82 0.91
CA VAL A 861 2.90 3.67 1.09
C VAL A 861 2.79 2.95 2.44
N PHE A 862 2.12 3.52 3.43
CA PHE A 862 2.07 2.95 4.78
C PHE A 862 1.09 1.78 4.93
N GLY A 863 -0.03 1.80 4.17
CA GLY A 863 -1.04 0.73 4.20
C GLY A 863 -1.94 0.77 5.43
N CYS A 864 -2.43 -0.40 5.85
CA CYS A 864 -3.35 -0.52 6.98
C CYS A 864 -2.67 -0.31 8.35
N GLY A 865 -1.34 -0.19 8.40
CA GLY A 865 -0.57 0.06 9.63
C GLY A 865 -0.49 -1.11 10.61
N LYS A 866 -1.17 -2.24 10.34
CA LYS A 866 -1.08 -3.45 11.15
C LYS A 866 0.27 -4.14 10.91
N GLN A 867 0.84 -4.70 11.97
CA GLN A 867 2.11 -5.43 11.95
C GLN A 867 1.89 -6.86 12.45
N CYS A 868 2.65 -7.82 11.91
CA CYS A 868 2.58 -9.21 12.30
C CYS A 868 2.72 -9.34 13.82
N PRO A 869 1.87 -10.12 14.50
CA PRO A 869 1.87 -10.20 15.96
C PRO A 869 3.21 -10.70 16.53
N PHE A 870 3.92 -11.55 15.78
CA PHE A 870 5.16 -12.20 16.22
C PHE A 870 6.42 -11.42 15.83
N CYS A 871 6.63 -11.14 14.54
CA CYS A 871 7.85 -10.50 14.05
C CYS A 871 7.69 -9.02 13.69
N LYS A 872 6.53 -8.41 13.94
CA LYS A 872 6.23 -6.98 13.68
C LYS A 872 6.51 -6.51 12.24
N VAL A 873 6.60 -7.41 11.25
CA VAL A 873 6.66 -7.00 9.83
C VAL A 873 5.35 -6.28 9.47
N PRO A 874 5.39 -5.13 8.77
CA PRO A 874 4.17 -4.44 8.36
C PRO A 874 3.37 -5.29 7.36
N CYS A 875 2.04 -5.15 7.40
CA CYS A 875 1.15 -5.75 6.41
C CYS A 875 1.45 -5.20 5.00
N GLU A 876 1.49 -6.08 4.02
CA GLU A 876 1.81 -5.74 2.62
C GLU A 876 0.58 -5.56 1.74
N ALA A 877 -0.62 -5.72 2.30
CA ALA A 877 -1.85 -5.56 1.55
C ALA A 877 -1.93 -4.19 0.83
N GLY A 878 -2.32 -4.25 -0.46
CA GLY A 878 -2.50 -3.17 -1.42
C GLY A 878 -3.55 -2.13 -1.01
N GLY A 879 -4.56 -2.55 -0.25
CA GLY A 879 -5.62 -1.70 0.27
C GLY A 879 -5.48 -1.39 1.77
N LYS A 880 -6.11 -0.31 2.24
CA LYS A 880 -6.17 0.01 3.68
C LYS A 880 -7.16 -0.91 4.42
N ALA A 881 -8.24 -1.31 3.76
CA ALA A 881 -9.27 -2.19 4.32
C ALA A 881 -9.32 -3.50 3.54
N HIS A 882 -9.02 -4.60 4.22
CA HIS A 882 -8.94 -5.93 3.64
C HIS A 882 -9.25 -6.98 4.73
N GLN A 883 -9.63 -8.20 4.32
CA GLN A 883 -10.03 -9.24 5.27
C GLN A 883 -8.85 -9.86 6.02
N GLU A 884 -7.77 -10.19 5.32
CA GLU A 884 -6.62 -10.88 5.90
C GLU A 884 -5.35 -10.04 5.76
N HIS A 885 -4.60 -9.92 6.86
CA HIS A 885 -3.26 -9.36 6.94
C HIS A 885 -2.23 -10.41 6.55
N HIS A 886 -1.29 -10.05 5.70
CA HIS A 886 -0.22 -10.93 5.27
C HIS A 886 1.06 -10.13 5.02
N ALA A 887 2.18 -10.84 5.01
CA ALA A 887 3.48 -10.36 4.56
C ALA A 887 4.19 -11.53 3.87
N ALA A 888 4.85 -11.25 2.74
CA ALA A 888 5.58 -12.25 1.97
C ALA A 888 6.82 -12.73 2.72
N VAL A 889 7.50 -11.84 3.44
CA VAL A 889 8.76 -12.15 4.12
C VAL A 889 8.70 -11.80 5.60
N HIS A 890 8.77 -12.83 6.44
CA HIS A 890 8.90 -12.68 7.88
C HIS A 890 10.37 -12.61 8.30
N ARG A 891 10.63 -12.02 9.48
CA ARG A 891 11.97 -11.88 10.06
C ARG A 891 12.09 -12.63 11.40
N PRO A 892 13.31 -12.91 11.89
CA PRO A 892 13.52 -13.61 13.15
C PRO A 892 12.79 -12.94 14.30
N GLN A 893 12.06 -13.72 15.09
CA GLN A 893 11.20 -13.20 16.15
C GLN A 893 12.01 -12.53 17.28
N GLY A 894 13.27 -12.96 17.49
CA GLY A 894 14.21 -12.37 18.44
C GLY A 894 14.53 -10.90 18.16
N LEU A 895 14.50 -10.47 16.89
CA LEU A 895 14.62 -9.04 16.55
C LEU A 895 13.48 -8.21 17.16
N CYS A 896 12.36 -8.82 17.53
CA CYS A 896 11.16 -8.19 18.07
C CYS A 896 10.96 -8.48 19.57
N ALA A 897 12.04 -8.77 20.29
CA ALA A 897 12.07 -9.10 21.72
C ALA A 897 11.44 -10.46 22.08
N TYR A 898 11.16 -11.32 21.09
CA TYR A 898 10.66 -12.66 21.38
C TYR A 898 11.79 -13.55 21.92
N THR A 899 11.55 -14.17 23.07
CA THR A 899 12.53 -15.01 23.76
C THR A 899 11.93 -16.36 24.13
N SER A 900 12.78 -17.38 24.21
CA SER A 900 12.41 -18.65 24.83
C SER A 900 12.14 -18.45 26.31
N TRP A 901 10.98 -18.92 26.77
CA TRP A 901 10.54 -18.77 28.15
C TRP A 901 11.44 -19.50 29.17
N ILE A 902 12.08 -20.58 28.74
CA ILE A 902 12.96 -21.40 29.60
C ILE A 902 14.34 -20.75 29.68
N THR A 903 14.92 -20.42 28.52
CA THR A 903 16.34 -20.08 28.42
C THR A 903 16.60 -18.57 28.41
N ASN A 904 15.55 -17.77 28.19
CA ASN A 904 15.60 -16.32 27.94
C ASN A 904 16.48 -15.93 26.74
N ILE A 905 16.65 -16.85 25.78
CA ILE A 905 17.41 -16.67 24.55
C ILE A 905 16.51 -16.07 23.47
N LEU A 906 17.00 -15.08 22.72
CA LEU A 906 16.30 -14.51 21.57
C LEU A 906 16.09 -15.55 20.47
N GLY A 907 14.88 -15.62 19.90
CA GLY A 907 14.56 -16.60 18.87
C GLY A 907 15.09 -16.23 17.49
N GLU A 908 15.77 -17.15 16.83
CA GLU A 908 16.25 -17.06 15.45
C GLU A 908 15.18 -17.44 14.42
N GLU A 909 14.14 -18.17 14.83
CA GLU A 909 13.06 -18.64 13.95
C GLU A 909 12.15 -17.50 13.44
N ILE A 910 11.66 -17.68 12.20
CA ILE A 910 10.63 -16.82 11.60
C ILE A 910 9.22 -17.36 11.84
N CYS A 911 8.21 -16.52 11.63
CA CYS A 911 6.82 -16.84 11.94
C CYS A 911 6.29 -18.08 11.20
N THR A 912 6.59 -18.21 9.91
CA THR A 912 6.10 -19.33 9.07
C THR A 912 6.62 -20.67 9.58
N SER A 913 7.92 -20.74 9.91
CA SER A 913 8.55 -21.93 10.49
C SER A 913 7.97 -22.27 11.87
N SER A 914 7.74 -21.28 12.73
CA SER A 914 7.16 -21.53 14.05
C SER A 914 5.68 -21.96 13.97
N VAL A 915 4.89 -21.40 13.04
CA VAL A 915 3.50 -21.82 12.77
C VAL A 915 3.42 -23.24 12.21
N HIS A 916 4.37 -23.63 11.36
CA HIS A 916 4.48 -25.00 10.92
C HIS A 916 4.93 -25.96 12.05
N GLY A 917 5.84 -25.49 12.91
CA GLY A 917 6.43 -26.27 14.01
C GLY A 917 5.43 -26.66 15.11
N ASN A 918 5.89 -27.49 16.05
CA ASN A 918 5.14 -27.81 17.26
C ASN A 918 5.46 -26.85 18.42
N GLY A 919 6.03 -25.68 18.09
CA GLY A 919 6.35 -24.64 19.06
C GLY A 919 5.11 -24.04 19.69
N GLN A 920 5.31 -23.33 20.79
CA GLN A 920 4.26 -22.58 21.47
C GLN A 920 4.65 -21.11 21.57
N PHE A 921 3.64 -20.25 21.49
CA PHE A 921 3.77 -18.83 21.77
C PHE A 921 2.99 -18.44 23.02
N GLN A 922 3.53 -17.46 23.72
CA GLN A 922 2.86 -16.73 24.77
C GLN A 922 3.09 -15.23 24.54
N ASN A 923 2.05 -14.43 24.68
CA ASN A 923 2.14 -12.98 24.57
C ASN A 923 0.97 -12.33 25.32
N HIS A 924 0.87 -11.01 25.20
CA HIS A 924 -0.21 -10.24 25.81
C HIS A 924 -1.62 -10.70 25.41
N GLU A 925 -1.82 -11.15 24.17
CA GLU A 925 -3.14 -11.61 23.70
C GLU A 925 -3.56 -12.93 24.31
N THR A 926 -2.61 -13.81 24.62
CA THR A 926 -2.87 -15.07 25.32
C THR A 926 -2.95 -14.95 26.83
N ASN A 927 -2.97 -13.71 27.38
CA ASN A 927 -2.77 -13.48 28.82
C ASN A 927 -1.51 -14.17 29.36
N PHE A 928 -0.47 -14.29 28.51
CA PHE A 928 0.78 -14.99 28.78
C PHE A 928 0.61 -16.47 29.14
N GLU A 929 -0.44 -17.08 28.63
CA GLU A 929 -0.58 -18.54 28.61
C GLU A 929 0.08 -19.08 27.34
N SER A 930 0.59 -20.31 27.43
CA SER A 930 1.31 -20.96 26.34
C SER A 930 0.31 -21.61 25.39
N HIS A 931 0.35 -21.23 24.11
CA HIS A 931 -0.54 -21.76 23.07
C HIS A 931 0.26 -22.27 21.87
N PRO A 932 -0.15 -23.36 21.21
CA PRO A 932 0.49 -23.82 19.99
C PRO A 932 0.46 -22.75 18.89
N TYR A 933 1.59 -22.53 18.20
CA TYR A 933 1.61 -21.60 17.05
C TYR A 933 0.66 -22.03 15.93
N LYS A 934 0.37 -23.34 15.78
CA LYS A 934 -0.63 -23.86 14.81
C LYS A 934 -2.04 -23.31 15.04
N GLU A 935 -2.36 -22.91 16.27
CA GLU A 935 -3.66 -22.39 16.67
C GLU A 935 -3.66 -20.86 16.83
N TYR A 936 -2.67 -20.16 16.23
CA TYR A 936 -2.53 -18.72 16.40
C TYR A 936 -3.77 -17.93 15.95
N ARG A 937 -4.52 -18.45 14.97
CA ARG A 937 -5.76 -17.82 14.46
C ARG A 937 -6.87 -17.69 15.52
N THR A 938 -6.80 -18.43 16.62
CA THR A 938 -7.72 -18.24 17.77
C THR A 938 -7.60 -16.84 18.38
N TYR A 939 -6.40 -16.27 18.34
CA TYR A 939 -6.10 -14.93 18.87
C TYR A 939 -5.91 -13.89 17.76
N TYR A 940 -5.49 -14.33 16.57
CA TYR A 940 -5.21 -13.48 15.43
C TYR A 940 -5.93 -14.02 14.17
N PRO A 941 -7.27 -14.04 14.13
CA PRO A 941 -8.03 -14.66 13.04
C PRO A 941 -7.78 -13.99 11.70
N ASP A 942 -7.53 -12.68 11.73
CA ASP A 942 -7.34 -11.83 10.56
C ASP A 942 -5.91 -11.86 10.02
N TRP A 943 -4.98 -12.62 10.61
CA TRP A 943 -3.61 -12.77 10.08
C TRP A 943 -3.46 -14.10 9.35
N LEU A 944 -2.96 -14.04 8.11
CA LEU A 944 -2.54 -15.19 7.33
C LEU A 944 -1.01 -15.32 7.39
N ILE A 945 -0.54 -16.33 8.13
CA ILE A 945 0.86 -16.73 8.19
C ILE A 945 0.93 -18.18 7.69
N PRO A 946 1.42 -18.42 6.47
CA PRO A 946 1.42 -19.75 5.89
C PRO A 946 2.36 -20.68 6.69
N PRO A 947 1.92 -21.92 7.03
CA PRO A 947 2.74 -22.90 7.74
C PRO A 947 3.79 -23.51 6.80
N ASP A 948 4.90 -22.81 6.60
CA ASP A 948 5.91 -23.18 5.61
C ASP A 948 7.30 -23.36 6.26
N ARG A 949 7.90 -24.56 6.11
CA ARG A 949 9.28 -24.88 6.56
C ARG A 949 10.36 -24.39 5.60
N THR A 950 9.97 -23.98 4.40
CA THR A 950 10.83 -23.82 3.23
C THR A 950 11.22 -22.37 3.04
N VAL A 951 10.40 -21.45 3.58
CA VAL A 951 10.76 -20.04 3.75
C VAL A 951 11.87 -19.97 4.79
N GLU A 952 13.10 -19.80 4.33
CA GLU A 952 14.21 -19.46 5.21
C GLU A 952 14.19 -17.96 5.55
N THR A 953 14.87 -17.61 6.65
CA THR A 953 15.18 -16.21 6.93
C THR A 953 15.98 -15.63 5.75
N SER A 954 15.53 -14.52 5.17
CA SER A 954 16.32 -13.79 4.16
C SER A 954 17.72 -13.49 4.68
N ASP A 955 18.74 -13.63 3.84
CA ASP A 955 20.14 -13.32 4.18
C ASP A 955 20.30 -11.91 4.75
N TYR A 956 19.42 -10.98 4.36
CA TYR A 956 19.33 -9.66 4.97
C TYR A 956 19.10 -9.72 6.49
N TRP A 957 18.06 -10.43 6.93
CA TRP A 957 17.71 -10.50 8.35
C TRP A 957 18.64 -11.43 9.13
N LYS A 958 19.23 -12.44 8.46
CA LYS A 958 20.33 -13.23 9.02
C LYS A 958 21.51 -12.32 9.36
N TYR A 959 21.97 -11.49 8.40
CA TYR A 959 23.04 -10.51 8.61
C TYR A 959 22.73 -9.53 9.74
N VAL A 960 21.52 -8.97 9.79
CA VAL A 960 21.10 -8.02 10.84
C VAL A 960 21.10 -8.67 12.22
N LEU A 961 20.59 -9.90 12.36
CA LEU A 961 20.57 -10.60 13.64
C LEU A 961 22.00 -10.90 14.10
N VAL A 962 22.86 -11.44 13.23
CA VAL A 962 24.28 -11.74 13.55
C VAL A 962 25.01 -10.47 13.97
N THR A 963 24.88 -9.39 13.18
CA THR A 963 25.63 -8.14 13.39
C THR A 963 25.26 -7.43 14.70
N TYR A 964 23.98 -7.51 15.09
CA TYR A 964 23.46 -6.75 16.23
C TYR A 964 22.94 -7.63 17.38
N ASN A 965 23.29 -8.91 17.40
CA ASN A 965 22.75 -9.91 18.34
C ASN A 965 22.85 -9.44 19.80
N GLU A 966 24.07 -9.10 20.23
CA GLU A 966 24.36 -8.63 21.58
C GLU A 966 23.59 -7.34 21.92
N ARG A 967 23.51 -6.38 20.98
CA ARG A 967 22.82 -5.12 21.22
C ARG A 967 21.31 -5.29 21.37
N PHE A 968 20.71 -6.19 20.59
CA PHE A 968 19.31 -6.55 20.79
C PHE A 968 19.11 -7.25 22.13
N ALA A 969 20.00 -8.16 22.52
CA ALA A 969 19.95 -8.83 23.82
C ALA A 969 20.05 -7.84 24.99
N GLU A 970 20.96 -6.86 24.93
CA GLU A 970 21.09 -5.79 25.91
C GLU A 970 19.82 -4.94 26.05
N GLU A 971 19.28 -4.42 24.94
CA GLU A 971 18.06 -3.60 24.93
C GLU A 971 16.85 -4.37 25.47
N TYR A 972 16.75 -5.66 25.16
CA TYR A 972 15.65 -6.52 25.61
C TYR A 972 15.89 -7.17 26.97
N LYS A 973 17.08 -6.99 27.57
CA LYS A 973 17.51 -7.68 28.80
C LYS A 973 17.35 -9.22 28.68
N ALA A 974 17.69 -9.73 27.51
CA ALA A 974 17.63 -11.13 27.12
C ALA A 974 19.05 -11.69 26.92
N LYS A 975 19.16 -13.00 26.66
CA LYS A 975 20.39 -13.63 26.17
C LYS A 975 20.45 -13.56 24.65
N PRO A 976 21.65 -13.41 24.05
CA PRO A 976 21.84 -13.40 22.60
C PRO A 976 21.24 -14.63 21.93
N ALA A 977 20.72 -14.46 20.71
CA ALA A 977 20.19 -15.54 19.90
C ALA A 977 21.27 -16.57 19.58
N VAL A 978 20.88 -17.85 19.55
CA VAL A 978 21.72 -18.94 19.04
C VAL A 978 21.29 -19.20 17.60
N TYR A 979 22.23 -19.15 16.66
CA TYR A 979 21.93 -19.31 15.24
C TYR A 979 22.96 -20.23 14.56
N PRO A 980 22.65 -20.81 13.39
CA PRO A 980 23.57 -21.66 12.64
C PRO A 980 24.88 -20.93 12.31
N SER A 981 26.01 -21.64 12.42
CA SER A 981 27.35 -21.07 12.25
C SER A 981 27.58 -20.47 10.85
N GLU A 982 26.85 -20.97 9.86
CA GLU A 982 26.85 -20.55 8.46
C GLU A 982 26.43 -19.09 8.30
N TRP A 983 25.60 -18.54 9.21
CA TRP A 983 25.12 -17.16 9.13
C TRP A 983 26.27 -16.15 9.33
N ASN A 984 27.36 -16.55 9.99
CA ASN A 984 28.54 -15.70 10.16
C ASN A 984 29.29 -15.42 8.85
N ASN A 985 29.03 -16.23 7.81
CA ASN A 985 29.68 -16.08 6.50
C ASN A 985 28.93 -15.13 5.57
N ILE A 986 27.76 -14.62 5.99
CA ILE A 986 26.94 -13.71 5.18
C ILE A 986 27.54 -12.31 5.25
N ASP A 987 28.00 -11.80 4.12
CA ASP A 987 28.48 -10.43 4.00
C ASP A 987 27.36 -9.44 3.62
N LYS A 988 27.70 -8.15 3.61
CA LYS A 988 26.78 -7.07 3.26
C LYS A 988 26.25 -7.17 1.82
N ALA A 989 27.05 -7.66 0.89
CA ALA A 989 26.65 -7.80 -0.51
C ALA A 989 25.62 -8.93 -0.67
N GLN A 990 25.85 -10.06 0.01
CA GLN A 990 24.90 -11.16 0.11
C GLN A 990 23.61 -10.74 0.81
N ALA A 991 23.71 -9.94 1.89
CA ALA A 991 22.53 -9.37 2.55
C ALA A 991 21.70 -8.47 1.62
N LEU A 992 22.35 -7.68 0.76
CA LEU A 992 21.66 -6.85 -0.24
C LEU A 992 21.01 -7.69 -1.34
N GLU A 993 21.66 -8.75 -1.79
CA GLU A 993 21.11 -9.66 -2.80
C GLU A 993 19.93 -10.47 -2.24
N GLY A 994 20.03 -10.94 -0.99
CA GLY A 994 18.93 -11.57 -0.26
C GLY A 994 17.74 -10.63 -0.05
N LEU A 995 17.99 -9.31 0.06
CA LEU A 995 16.93 -8.30 0.11
C LEU A 995 16.24 -8.13 -1.25
N LYS A 996 16.97 -8.09 -2.37
CA LYS A 996 16.37 -8.01 -3.70
C LYS A 996 15.50 -9.23 -4.01
N SER A 997 16.00 -10.42 -3.68
CA SER A 997 15.27 -11.67 -3.88
C SER A 997 13.98 -11.70 -3.04
N ALA A 998 14.03 -11.24 -1.79
CA ALA A 998 12.88 -11.15 -0.89
C ALA A 998 11.74 -10.26 -1.42
N PHE A 999 12.07 -9.21 -2.17
CA PHE A 999 11.08 -8.29 -2.75
C PHE A 999 10.87 -8.49 -4.26
N SER A 1000 11.43 -9.56 -4.84
CA SER A 1000 11.37 -9.86 -6.29
C SER A 1000 11.81 -8.68 -7.18
N ILE A 1001 12.81 -7.92 -6.74
CA ILE A 1001 13.33 -6.76 -7.48
C ILE A 1001 14.44 -7.22 -8.42
N LYS A 1002 14.25 -6.96 -9.72
CA LYS A 1002 15.22 -7.25 -10.79
C LYS A 1002 16.50 -6.43 -10.69
#